data_AF-A0A7S2K657-F1
#
_entry.id   AF-A0A7S2K657-F1
#
_cell.length_a   1.000
_cell.length_b   1.000
_cell.length_c   1.000
_cell.angle_alpha   90.00
_cell.angle_beta   90.00
_cell.angle_gamma   90.00
#
_symmetry.space_group_name_H-M   'P 1'
#
loop_
_entity.id
_entity.type
_entity.pdbx_description
1 polymer ?
#
loop_
_entity_poly.entity_id
_entity_poly.type
_entity_poly.pdbx_seq_one_letter_code
_entity_poly.pdbx_strand_id
1 'polypeptide(L)'
;YGLRLKLAVLAVFIYLLWDFKSLRLFELLHFYLPETPQLGAGSGALWEWYFRTSLDHWSTFFGMVYAANYPITSLFIRKLEAQPFRQEWMAKGAIGVCLFAVFFWWATVPFRQEKLEYNATNAYYGFIPLITYAYFRNISPTLRSYSLDLLHQIGKSTLETYLMQHHIWLTSNAKSLLTIIPGWPKMNFLVVTIVYFFTARRLYKITLFLRGMFLPDDKTKCIQSYVGISVVIGGCYCFALLLESMRLNYLAVVAICCVVGGIILYNRIMTLTWRRHAEEQNILNCNSASDIVSLCKSGPASAGILALYSVGLLWHVMAVYGAGKISALPESCAGSVNNGMWVPVTTCNELQNSVGHYEYDVGSYGTCGGMNWGWEKQKSKSLCRFSMRQGKALKQAVQKRRITFVGDSTTRNLYFSFCRSLGDESAGAYDASVEKHADITKTLAGSTLEFKWAPLATDEVDVLAKVKADTPDLVVVGGGAWDLLHNWSTPEDKTAHRDAVFNLKQKMDEYLIQGIPTVWVVPTTLNDPALAIEKKEYMTEGQMIKLRAVYAELGVLESSSFVLNGPSFTKQRVAESYDGVHYPFQVYDAGVQILANSLDWLLAPIKLPTKEGPRPGKMAQPLLGLMMIGLSLIGLFLFDSYFGLSYIATIFVPGVAPKDMYEEAFSVLHEKMKLPPIQKSTAAPSNDSGNVSASENEDEELDKLIKDVGDIEMSSSENNRKS
;
A
#
# COMPACT_ATOMS: atom_id res chain seq x y z
N TYR A 1 11.85 15.17 -39.93
CA TYR A 1 13.08 15.04 -39.11
C TYR A 1 13.09 15.84 -37.79
N GLY A 2 12.61 17.09 -37.72
CA GLY A 2 12.70 17.91 -36.49
C GLY A 2 12.14 17.27 -35.21
N LEU A 3 11.01 16.56 -35.29
CA LEU A 3 10.47 15.78 -34.17
C LEU A 3 11.44 14.71 -33.66
N ARG A 4 12.04 13.93 -34.57
CA ARG A 4 12.97 12.84 -34.25
C ARG A 4 14.22 13.38 -33.55
N LEU A 5 14.74 14.52 -33.98
CA LEU A 5 15.87 15.18 -33.29
C LEU A 5 15.50 15.62 -31.87
N LYS A 6 14.31 16.22 -31.67
CA LYS A 6 13.83 16.59 -30.34
C LYS A 6 13.70 15.38 -29.42
N LEU A 7 13.17 14.26 -29.92
CA LEU A 7 13.07 13.02 -29.17
C LEU A 7 14.45 12.41 -28.87
N ALA A 8 15.42 12.50 -29.79
CA ALA A 8 16.78 12.04 -29.53
C ALA A 8 17.46 12.86 -28.41
N VAL A 9 17.27 14.18 -28.40
CA VAL A 9 17.74 15.05 -27.30
C VAL A 9 17.06 14.69 -25.98
N LEU A 10 15.75 14.41 -26.02
CA LEU A 10 15.00 13.99 -24.83
C LEU A 10 15.52 12.64 -24.29
N ALA A 11 15.87 11.68 -25.14
CA ALA A 11 16.48 10.41 -24.71
C ALA A 11 17.79 10.65 -23.95
N VAL A 12 18.66 11.53 -24.47
CA VAL A 12 19.90 11.91 -23.78
C VAL A 12 19.59 12.58 -22.45
N PHE A 13 18.61 13.48 -22.40
CA PHE A 13 18.21 14.14 -21.15
C PHE A 13 17.70 13.13 -20.10
N ILE A 14 16.85 12.17 -20.50
CA ILE A 14 16.37 11.09 -19.62
C ILE A 14 17.55 10.30 -19.05
N TYR A 15 18.49 9.90 -19.89
CA TYR A 15 19.70 9.21 -19.45
C TYR A 15 20.52 10.03 -18.45
N LEU A 16 20.78 11.30 -18.73
CA LEU A 16 21.55 12.17 -17.84
C LEU A 16 20.86 12.39 -16.49
N LEU A 17 19.52 12.40 -16.49
CA LEU A 17 18.72 12.65 -15.30
C LEU A 17 18.62 11.43 -14.39
N TRP A 18 18.34 10.23 -14.91
CA TRP A 18 18.09 9.03 -14.07
C TRP A 18 19.24 8.01 -14.06
N ASP A 19 20.00 7.89 -15.14
CA ASP A 19 20.98 6.81 -15.34
C ASP A 19 22.43 7.25 -15.13
N PHE A 20 22.74 8.52 -15.39
CA PHE A 20 24.10 9.04 -15.25
C PHE A 20 24.34 9.69 -13.88
N LYS A 21 24.49 8.83 -12.86
CA LYS A 21 24.65 9.24 -11.44
C LYS A 21 25.79 10.24 -11.18
N SER A 22 26.86 10.24 -11.98
CA SER A 22 28.03 11.10 -11.78
C SER A 22 27.73 12.60 -11.88
N LEU A 23 26.73 13.00 -12.68
CA LEU A 23 26.33 14.41 -12.79
C LEU A 23 25.45 14.89 -11.64
N ARG A 24 24.86 13.97 -10.87
CA ARG A 24 23.89 14.28 -9.80
C ARG A 24 22.76 15.22 -10.28
N LEU A 25 22.42 15.16 -11.57
CA LEU A 25 21.46 16.09 -12.20
C LEU A 25 20.08 16.00 -11.55
N PHE A 26 19.65 14.80 -11.15
CA PHE A 26 18.38 14.61 -10.44
C PHE A 26 18.32 15.43 -9.15
N GLU A 27 19.39 15.42 -8.37
CA GLU A 27 19.45 16.14 -7.09
C GLU A 27 19.54 17.64 -7.32
N LEU A 28 20.30 18.08 -8.34
CA LEU A 28 20.38 19.49 -8.72
C LEU A 28 19.02 20.07 -9.13
N LEU A 29 18.22 19.32 -9.89
CA LEU A 29 16.89 19.78 -10.31
C LEU A 29 15.86 19.72 -9.19
N HIS A 30 16.04 18.86 -8.19
CA HIS A 30 15.10 18.64 -7.09
C HIS A 30 15.68 19.03 -5.73
N PHE A 31 16.60 20.00 -5.69
CA PHE A 31 17.33 20.43 -4.49
C PHE A 31 16.42 20.89 -3.34
N TYR A 32 15.18 21.29 -3.66
CA TYR A 32 14.17 21.74 -2.70
C TYR A 32 13.45 20.58 -1.98
N LEU A 33 13.65 19.33 -2.39
CA LEU A 33 13.08 18.16 -1.72
C LEU A 33 13.96 17.71 -0.55
N PRO A 34 13.41 17.54 0.66
CA PRO A 34 14.18 17.14 1.83
C PRO A 34 14.65 15.68 1.75
N GLU A 35 15.88 15.43 2.19
CA GLU A 35 16.46 14.09 2.37
C GLU A 35 16.07 13.45 3.72
N THR A 36 15.60 14.26 4.67
CA THR A 36 15.23 13.77 6.00
C THR A 36 13.92 12.97 5.96
N PRO A 37 13.81 11.87 6.75
CA PRO A 37 12.56 11.13 6.86
C PRO A 37 11.39 12.03 7.29
N GLN A 38 10.28 11.94 6.55
CA GLN A 38 9.04 12.67 6.85
C GLN A 38 7.84 11.73 6.83
N LEU A 39 6.68 12.22 7.30
CA LEU A 39 5.44 11.46 7.26
C LEU A 39 5.10 11.09 5.81
N GLY A 40 5.05 9.79 5.51
CA GLY A 40 4.81 9.29 4.14
C GLY A 40 6.08 9.11 3.29
N ALA A 41 7.23 9.61 3.74
CA ALA A 41 8.52 9.48 3.06
C ALA A 41 9.61 9.04 4.04
N GLY A 42 9.60 7.74 4.37
CA GLY A 42 10.47 7.17 5.41
C GLY A 42 11.97 7.23 5.11
N SER A 43 12.33 7.41 3.83
CA SER A 43 13.72 7.55 3.37
C SER A 43 14.06 8.96 2.89
N GLY A 44 13.18 9.95 3.13
CA GLY A 44 13.28 11.31 2.59
C GLY A 44 12.45 11.52 1.33
N ALA A 45 11.89 12.72 1.18
CA ALA A 45 11.05 13.07 0.04
C ALA A 45 11.82 13.02 -1.29
N LEU A 46 13.11 13.41 -1.28
CA LEU A 46 13.97 13.34 -2.46
C LEU A 46 14.17 11.90 -2.95
N TRP A 47 14.44 10.96 -2.04
CA TRP A 47 14.56 9.55 -2.39
C TRP A 47 13.24 8.98 -2.90
N GLU A 48 12.13 9.23 -2.22
CA GLU A 48 10.83 8.71 -2.66
C GLU A 48 10.45 9.25 -4.05
N TRP A 49 10.73 10.53 -4.31
CA TRP A 49 10.55 11.14 -5.62
C TRP A 49 11.43 10.48 -6.69
N TYR A 50 12.72 10.27 -6.40
CA TYR A 50 13.63 9.53 -7.29
C TYR A 50 13.14 8.11 -7.54
N PHE A 51 12.83 7.37 -6.48
CA PHE A 51 12.35 5.99 -6.55
C PHE A 51 11.11 5.88 -7.45
N ARG A 52 10.10 6.74 -7.25
CA ARG A 52 8.87 6.69 -8.05
C ARG A 52 9.09 7.06 -9.51
N THR A 53 9.86 8.11 -9.78
CA THR A 53 10.10 8.55 -11.16
C THR A 53 11.06 7.64 -11.92
N SER A 54 11.96 6.94 -11.23
CA SER A 54 12.92 6.03 -11.85
C SER A 54 12.34 4.67 -12.24
N LEU A 55 11.20 4.23 -11.69
CA LEU A 55 10.63 2.91 -12.02
C LEU A 55 10.27 2.74 -13.51
N ASP A 56 9.85 3.82 -14.18
CA ASP A 56 9.28 3.79 -15.53
C ASP A 56 9.78 4.94 -16.43
N HIS A 57 10.94 5.55 -16.12
CA HIS A 57 11.43 6.77 -16.79
C HIS A 57 11.64 6.65 -18.32
N TRP A 58 11.84 5.44 -18.84
CA TRP A 58 11.91 5.17 -20.29
C TRP A 58 10.56 4.80 -20.92
N SER A 59 9.56 4.39 -20.14
CA SER A 59 8.31 3.79 -20.63
C SER A 59 7.52 4.75 -21.53
N THR A 60 7.22 5.94 -21.03
CA THR A 60 6.50 6.97 -21.81
C THR A 60 7.30 7.39 -23.04
N PHE A 61 8.63 7.48 -22.93
CA PHE A 61 9.49 7.84 -24.04
C PHE A 61 9.42 6.83 -25.19
N PHE A 62 9.49 5.53 -24.90
CA PHE A 62 9.35 4.49 -25.92
C PHE A 62 7.96 4.49 -26.56
N GLY A 63 6.91 4.80 -25.81
CA GLY A 63 5.57 5.05 -26.35
C GLY A 63 5.53 6.21 -27.34
N MET A 64 6.26 7.31 -27.08
CA MET A 64 6.39 8.44 -28.01
C MET A 64 7.15 8.05 -29.29
N VAL A 65 8.21 7.26 -29.18
CA VAL A 65 8.95 6.74 -30.34
C VAL A 65 8.04 5.85 -31.21
N TYR A 66 7.29 4.93 -30.59
CA TYR A 66 6.32 4.09 -31.28
C TYR A 66 5.26 4.94 -32.00
N ALA A 67 4.67 5.92 -31.31
CA ALA A 67 3.66 6.82 -31.88
C ALA A 67 4.20 7.62 -33.08
N ALA A 68 5.45 8.09 -33.01
CA ALA A 68 6.10 8.81 -34.12
C ALA A 68 6.31 7.95 -35.37
N ASN A 69 6.31 6.62 -35.23
CA ASN A 69 6.46 5.66 -36.32
C ASN A 69 5.16 4.93 -36.69
N TYR A 70 4.05 5.18 -35.97
CA TYR A 70 2.80 4.47 -36.14
C TYR A 70 2.24 4.50 -37.59
N PRO A 71 2.24 5.64 -38.32
CA PRO A 71 1.79 5.65 -39.72
C PRO A 71 2.60 4.70 -40.61
N ILE A 72 3.92 4.64 -40.40
CA ILE A 72 4.82 3.74 -41.14
C ILE A 72 4.52 2.29 -40.79
N THR A 73 4.31 1.98 -39.52
CA THR A 73 3.97 0.62 -39.06
C THR A 73 2.64 0.15 -39.62
N SER A 74 1.63 1.03 -39.69
CA SER A 74 0.33 0.72 -40.31
C SER A 74 0.51 0.37 -41.80
N LEU A 75 1.22 1.23 -42.55
CA LEU A 75 1.51 0.98 -43.97
C LEU A 75 2.34 -0.30 -44.18
N PHE A 76 3.34 -0.55 -43.33
CA PHE A 76 4.16 -1.75 -43.35
C PHE A 76 3.32 -3.02 -43.25
N ILE A 77 2.41 -3.10 -42.26
CA ILE A 77 1.54 -4.27 -42.09
C ILE A 77 0.64 -4.47 -43.31
N ARG A 78 0.06 -3.38 -43.85
CA ARG A 78 -0.79 -3.44 -45.06
C ARG A 78 0.00 -3.91 -46.28
N LYS A 79 1.24 -3.43 -46.47
CA LYS A 79 2.10 -3.87 -47.57
C LYS A 79 2.52 -5.34 -47.45
N LEU A 80 2.69 -5.85 -46.24
CA LEU A 80 2.90 -7.28 -46.00
C LEU A 80 1.64 -8.09 -46.33
N GLU A 81 0.46 -7.61 -45.94
CA GLU A 81 -0.84 -8.25 -46.22
C GLU A 81 -1.19 -8.28 -47.71
N ALA A 82 -0.64 -7.35 -48.49
CA ALA A 82 -0.78 -7.34 -49.95
C ALA A 82 0.12 -8.37 -50.66
N GLN A 83 1.06 -9.01 -49.96
CA GLN A 83 1.96 -10.01 -50.55
C GLN A 83 1.29 -11.39 -50.66
N PRO A 84 1.82 -12.30 -51.50
CA PRO A 84 1.40 -13.69 -51.49
C PRO A 84 1.53 -14.31 -50.09
N PHE A 85 0.55 -15.15 -49.72
CA PHE A 85 0.43 -15.76 -48.39
C PHE A 85 1.76 -16.28 -47.80
N ARG A 86 2.59 -16.96 -48.60
CA ARG A 86 3.89 -17.47 -48.14
C ARG A 86 4.84 -16.36 -47.71
N GLN A 87 4.98 -15.30 -48.52
CA GLN A 87 5.88 -14.18 -48.24
C GLN A 87 5.38 -13.36 -47.05
N GLU A 88 4.08 -13.09 -46.99
CA GLU A 88 3.43 -12.43 -45.85
C GLU A 88 3.76 -13.14 -44.54
N TRP A 89 3.44 -14.43 -44.44
CA TRP A 89 3.57 -15.18 -43.20
C TRP A 89 5.01 -15.56 -42.86
N MET A 90 5.92 -15.68 -43.85
CA MET A 90 7.35 -15.80 -43.57
C MET A 90 7.92 -14.51 -42.97
N ALA A 91 7.57 -13.35 -43.54
CA ALA A 91 7.97 -12.06 -43.02
C ALA A 91 7.41 -11.80 -41.61
N LYS A 92 6.08 -11.96 -41.44
CA LYS A 92 5.42 -11.77 -40.14
C LYS A 92 5.91 -12.80 -39.11
N GLY A 93 6.03 -14.06 -39.51
CA GLY A 93 6.50 -15.15 -38.66
C GLY A 93 7.92 -14.90 -38.14
N ALA A 94 8.85 -14.47 -39.00
CA ALA A 94 10.23 -14.20 -38.59
C ALA A 94 10.34 -13.09 -37.55
N ILE A 95 9.62 -11.98 -37.75
CA ILE A 95 9.55 -10.89 -36.75
C ILE A 95 8.92 -11.39 -35.45
N GLY A 96 7.80 -12.11 -35.56
CA GLY A 96 7.08 -12.68 -34.41
C GLY A 96 7.95 -13.63 -33.58
N VAL A 97 8.74 -14.49 -34.22
CA VAL A 97 9.68 -15.40 -33.54
C VAL A 97 10.73 -14.61 -32.75
N CYS A 98 11.33 -13.57 -33.34
CA CYS A 98 12.30 -12.73 -32.65
C CYS A 98 11.68 -11.98 -31.46
N LEU A 99 10.52 -11.35 -31.65
CA LEU A 99 9.80 -10.67 -30.57
C LEU A 99 9.38 -11.62 -29.45
N PHE A 100 8.91 -12.81 -29.81
CA PHE A 100 8.54 -13.83 -28.83
C PHE A 100 9.76 -14.37 -28.08
N ALA A 101 10.91 -14.55 -28.74
CA ALA A 101 12.14 -14.99 -28.08
C ALA A 101 12.60 -13.97 -27.03
N VAL A 102 12.58 -12.68 -27.34
CA VAL A 102 12.93 -11.61 -26.39
C VAL A 102 11.90 -11.51 -25.26
N PHE A 103 10.60 -11.64 -25.57
CA PHE A 103 9.55 -11.70 -24.56
C PHE A 103 9.68 -12.92 -23.63
N PHE A 104 9.98 -14.09 -24.18
CA PHE A 104 10.19 -15.31 -23.41
C PHE A 104 11.40 -15.16 -22.48
N TRP A 105 12.49 -14.59 -22.97
CA TRP A 105 13.63 -14.24 -22.13
C TRP A 105 13.22 -13.27 -21.00
N TRP A 106 12.47 -12.20 -21.31
CA TRP A 106 11.96 -11.26 -20.30
C TRP A 106 11.08 -11.96 -19.23
N ALA A 107 10.15 -12.81 -19.66
CA ALA A 107 9.22 -13.52 -18.77
C ALA A 107 9.91 -14.57 -17.90
N THR A 108 11.03 -15.12 -18.36
CA THR A 108 11.76 -16.17 -17.64
C THR A 108 12.92 -15.66 -16.80
N VAL A 109 13.51 -14.52 -17.14
CA VAL A 109 14.69 -13.96 -16.48
C VAL A 109 14.32 -12.75 -15.61
N PRO A 110 14.15 -11.50 -16.13
CA PRO A 110 13.90 -10.34 -15.29
C PRO A 110 12.57 -10.41 -14.55
N PHE A 111 11.47 -10.83 -15.19
CA PHE A 111 10.14 -10.82 -14.55
C PHE A 111 10.02 -11.74 -13.33
N ARG A 112 10.86 -12.78 -13.21
CA ARG A 112 10.87 -13.69 -12.06
C ARG A 112 11.77 -13.24 -10.92
N GLN A 113 12.49 -12.13 -11.07
CA GLN A 113 13.34 -11.60 -10.01
C GLN A 113 12.51 -11.15 -8.81
N GLU A 114 13.15 -11.08 -7.64
CA GLU A 114 12.51 -10.51 -6.46
C GLU A 114 12.16 -9.04 -6.70
N LYS A 115 11.10 -8.56 -6.03
CA LYS A 115 10.54 -7.21 -6.22
C LYS A 115 11.59 -6.09 -6.24
N LEU A 116 12.58 -6.14 -5.34
CA LEU A 116 13.59 -5.08 -5.24
C LEU A 116 14.58 -5.11 -6.41
N GLU A 117 14.96 -6.30 -6.87
CA GLU A 117 15.84 -6.48 -8.02
C GLU A 117 15.12 -6.11 -9.33
N TYR A 118 13.87 -6.56 -9.48
CA TYR A 118 13.02 -6.21 -10.62
C TYR A 118 12.80 -4.70 -10.72
N ASN A 119 12.51 -4.02 -9.61
CA ASN A 119 12.34 -2.57 -9.59
C ASN A 119 13.58 -1.82 -10.10
N ALA A 120 14.79 -2.35 -9.90
CA ALA A 120 16.02 -1.73 -10.35
C ALA A 120 16.25 -1.86 -11.87
N THR A 121 15.52 -2.75 -12.56
CA THR A 121 15.71 -3.02 -13.99
C THR A 121 14.45 -2.84 -14.84
N ASN A 122 13.26 -2.77 -14.22
CA ASN A 122 11.97 -2.65 -14.91
C ASN A 122 11.94 -1.51 -15.94
N ALA A 123 12.52 -0.35 -15.62
CA ALA A 123 12.55 0.79 -16.52
C ALA A 123 13.17 0.47 -17.90
N TYR A 124 14.12 -0.46 -17.97
CA TYR A 124 14.82 -0.82 -19.20
C TYR A 124 14.17 -1.98 -19.95
N TYR A 125 13.39 -2.82 -19.28
CA TYR A 125 12.83 -4.04 -19.88
C TYR A 125 11.30 -4.03 -20.01
N GLY A 126 10.60 -3.13 -19.30
CA GLY A 126 9.13 -3.09 -19.25
C GLY A 126 8.44 -2.82 -20.58
N PHE A 127 9.15 -2.27 -21.58
CA PHE A 127 8.61 -2.05 -22.91
C PHE A 127 8.48 -3.35 -23.74
N ILE A 128 9.25 -4.39 -23.43
CA ILE A 128 9.29 -5.67 -24.16
C ILE A 128 7.90 -6.32 -24.26
N PRO A 129 7.18 -6.59 -23.14
CA PRO A 129 5.84 -7.18 -23.22
C PRO A 129 4.85 -6.30 -24.00
N LEU A 130 5.00 -4.97 -23.93
CA LEU A 130 4.11 -4.03 -24.63
C LEU A 130 4.30 -4.09 -26.15
N ILE A 131 5.53 -4.04 -26.64
CA ILE A 131 5.79 -4.10 -28.09
C ILE A 131 5.46 -5.47 -28.68
N THR A 132 5.71 -6.55 -27.92
CA THR A 132 5.37 -7.91 -28.36
C THR A 132 3.86 -8.08 -28.42
N TYR A 133 3.13 -7.59 -27.41
CA TYR A 133 1.67 -7.59 -27.44
C TYR A 133 1.13 -6.75 -28.60
N ALA A 134 1.65 -5.54 -28.81
CA ALA A 134 1.25 -4.67 -29.92
C ALA A 134 1.44 -5.35 -31.28
N TYR A 135 2.54 -6.07 -31.47
CA TYR A 135 2.79 -6.84 -32.70
C TYR A 135 1.77 -7.96 -32.91
N PHE A 136 1.67 -8.89 -31.95
CA PHE A 136 0.79 -10.05 -32.08
C PHE A 136 -0.68 -9.68 -32.12
N ARG A 137 -1.09 -8.61 -31.42
CA ARG A 137 -2.46 -8.10 -31.48
C ARG A 137 -2.81 -7.46 -32.83
N ASN A 138 -1.81 -7.10 -33.64
CA ASN A 138 -2.01 -6.49 -34.96
C ASN A 138 -1.51 -7.36 -36.13
N ILE A 139 -1.07 -8.59 -35.88
CA ILE A 139 -0.48 -9.47 -36.90
C ILE A 139 -1.46 -9.89 -38.00
N SER A 140 -2.77 -9.89 -37.72
CA SER A 140 -3.81 -10.20 -38.69
C SER A 140 -5.05 -9.29 -38.54
N PRO A 141 -5.86 -9.11 -39.60
CA PRO A 141 -7.12 -8.38 -39.55
C PRO A 141 -8.05 -8.87 -38.44
N THR A 142 -8.20 -10.20 -38.29
CA THR A 142 -9.05 -10.79 -37.25
C THR A 142 -8.59 -10.40 -35.86
N LEU A 143 -7.31 -10.58 -35.54
CA LEU A 143 -6.82 -10.21 -34.22
C LEU A 143 -6.97 -8.71 -33.99
N ARG A 144 -6.78 -7.87 -35.02
CA ARG A 144 -6.91 -6.41 -34.84
C ARG A 144 -8.34 -5.91 -34.63
N SER A 145 -9.33 -6.55 -35.23
CA SER A 145 -10.72 -6.08 -35.24
C SER A 145 -11.56 -6.44 -34.01
N TYR A 146 -11.19 -7.46 -33.22
CA TYR A 146 -11.99 -7.87 -32.05
C TYR A 146 -11.35 -7.46 -30.73
N SER A 147 -12.08 -6.70 -29.90
CA SER A 147 -11.64 -6.33 -28.56
C SER A 147 -12.80 -6.42 -27.56
N LEU A 148 -12.48 -6.59 -26.28
CA LEU A 148 -13.47 -6.51 -25.20
C LEU A 148 -13.62 -5.05 -24.78
N ASP A 149 -14.79 -4.45 -25.05
CA ASP A 149 -15.04 -3.04 -24.76
C ASP A 149 -14.85 -2.70 -23.27
N LEU A 150 -15.20 -3.62 -22.36
CA LEU A 150 -14.96 -3.44 -20.93
C LEU A 150 -13.46 -3.22 -20.63
N LEU A 151 -12.59 -4.07 -21.16
CA LEU A 151 -11.14 -3.95 -20.94
C LEU A 151 -10.56 -2.72 -21.63
N HIS A 152 -11.09 -2.37 -22.80
CA HIS A 152 -10.75 -1.13 -23.50
C HIS A 152 -11.08 0.11 -22.66
N GLN A 153 -12.28 0.18 -22.07
CA GLN A 153 -12.68 1.30 -21.22
C GLN A 153 -11.85 1.39 -19.93
N ILE A 154 -11.52 0.25 -19.31
CA ILE A 154 -10.61 0.23 -18.16
C ILE A 154 -9.23 0.73 -18.60
N GLY A 155 -8.72 0.23 -19.72
CA GLY A 155 -7.48 0.67 -20.39
C GLY A 155 -7.37 2.18 -20.53
N LYS A 156 -8.44 2.82 -21.03
CA LYS A 156 -8.51 4.29 -21.21
C LYS A 156 -8.36 5.09 -19.91
N SER A 157 -8.75 4.54 -18.77
CA SER A 157 -8.71 5.20 -17.46
C SER A 157 -7.72 4.55 -16.48
N THR A 158 -6.71 3.87 -17.02
CA THR A 158 -5.70 3.12 -16.23
C THR A 158 -4.92 4.00 -15.26
N LEU A 159 -4.58 5.22 -15.65
CA LEU A 159 -3.85 6.15 -14.78
C LEU A 159 -4.69 6.56 -13.56
N GLU A 160 -5.93 6.98 -13.80
CA GLU A 160 -6.84 7.41 -12.74
C GLU A 160 -7.22 6.24 -11.83
N THR A 161 -7.49 5.07 -12.39
CA THR A 161 -7.76 3.85 -11.61
C THR A 161 -6.52 3.49 -10.75
N TYR A 162 -5.32 3.46 -11.32
CA TYR A 162 -4.08 3.18 -10.57
C TYR A 162 -3.81 4.15 -9.40
N LEU A 163 -4.11 5.44 -9.58
CA LEU A 163 -3.95 6.42 -8.51
C LEU A 163 -5.07 6.30 -7.46
N MET A 164 -6.32 6.20 -7.90
CA MET A 164 -7.49 6.21 -7.01
C MET A 164 -7.60 4.97 -6.13
N GLN A 165 -7.01 3.82 -6.48
CA GLN A 165 -7.02 2.65 -5.60
C GLN A 165 -6.36 2.96 -4.24
N HIS A 166 -5.33 3.80 -4.19
CA HIS A 166 -4.65 4.18 -2.95
C HIS A 166 -5.50 5.10 -2.07
N HIS A 167 -6.48 5.78 -2.65
CA HIS A 167 -7.34 6.75 -1.97
C HIS A 167 -8.75 6.23 -1.68
N ILE A 168 -9.20 5.18 -2.37
CA ILE A 168 -10.55 4.63 -2.26
C ILE A 168 -10.53 3.19 -1.75
N TRP A 169 -9.80 2.28 -2.40
CA TRP A 169 -9.73 0.88 -1.95
C TRP A 169 -8.91 0.72 -0.67
N LEU A 170 -7.81 1.47 -0.58
CA LEU A 170 -6.79 1.31 0.45
C LEU A 170 -6.88 2.41 1.50
N THR A 171 -6.61 2.05 2.75
CA THR A 171 -6.50 2.95 3.90
C THR A 171 -5.20 2.66 4.67
N SER A 172 -4.87 3.52 5.65
CA SER A 172 -3.68 3.37 6.50
C SER A 172 -2.36 3.16 5.74
N ASN A 173 -2.14 3.92 4.65
CA ASN A 173 -0.98 3.77 3.75
C ASN A 173 -0.88 2.37 3.12
N ALA A 174 -1.96 1.92 2.47
CA ALA A 174 -2.02 0.60 1.80
C ALA A 174 -1.86 -0.60 2.74
N LYS A 175 -2.17 -0.44 4.03
CA LYS A 175 -2.12 -1.52 5.04
C LYS A 175 -3.48 -2.12 5.37
N SER A 176 -4.56 -1.42 5.05
CA SER A 176 -5.93 -1.86 5.30
C SER A 176 -6.82 -1.52 4.11
N LEU A 177 -7.97 -2.16 4.04
CA LEU A 177 -9.01 -1.85 3.05
C LEU A 177 -9.98 -0.81 3.63
N LEU A 178 -10.63 -0.04 2.75
CA LEU A 178 -11.77 0.78 3.16
C LEU A 178 -12.98 -0.12 3.44
N THR A 179 -13.52 -0.04 4.66
CA THR A 179 -14.71 -0.80 5.07
C THR A 179 -15.87 0.14 5.35
N ILE A 180 -16.81 0.21 4.41
CA ILE A 180 -18.10 0.90 4.50
C ILE A 180 -19.17 -0.03 5.09
N ILE A 181 -19.14 -1.33 4.75
CA ILE A 181 -20.09 -2.34 5.24
C ILE A 181 -19.35 -3.38 6.11
N PRO A 182 -19.29 -3.20 7.44
CA PRO A 182 -18.63 -4.14 8.34
C PRO A 182 -19.25 -5.54 8.28
N GLY A 183 -18.38 -6.56 8.33
CA GLY A 183 -18.75 -7.99 8.34
C GLY A 183 -19.20 -8.57 7.00
N TRP A 184 -19.44 -7.75 5.96
CA TRP A 184 -19.78 -8.21 4.61
C TRP A 184 -18.67 -7.87 3.59
N PRO A 185 -17.50 -8.53 3.62
CA PRO A 185 -16.34 -8.13 2.82
C PRO A 185 -16.63 -8.11 1.31
N LYS A 186 -17.43 -9.05 0.80
CA LYS A 186 -17.81 -9.09 -0.62
C LYS A 186 -18.74 -7.95 -1.04
N MET A 187 -19.73 -7.63 -0.20
CA MET A 187 -20.64 -6.50 -0.47
C MET A 187 -19.91 -5.17 -0.33
N ASN A 188 -19.04 -5.06 0.67
CA ASN A 188 -18.15 -3.93 0.83
C ASN A 188 -17.26 -3.75 -0.41
N PHE A 189 -16.60 -4.82 -0.86
CA PHE A 189 -15.79 -4.79 -2.07
C PHE A 189 -16.59 -4.35 -3.29
N LEU A 190 -17.81 -4.88 -3.48
CA LEU A 190 -18.69 -4.47 -4.57
C LEU A 190 -19.01 -2.96 -4.53
N VAL A 191 -19.47 -2.46 -3.37
CA VAL A 191 -19.85 -1.05 -3.20
C VAL A 191 -18.65 -0.12 -3.38
N VAL A 192 -17.53 -0.42 -2.72
CA VAL A 192 -16.31 0.39 -2.84
C VAL A 192 -15.78 0.36 -4.27
N THR A 193 -15.87 -0.78 -4.98
CA THR A 193 -15.47 -0.89 -6.38
C THR A 193 -16.35 -0.06 -7.32
N ILE A 194 -17.67 -0.01 -7.08
CA ILE A 194 -18.59 0.86 -7.85
C ILE A 194 -18.19 2.33 -7.66
N VAL A 195 -17.99 2.76 -6.41
CA VAL A 195 -17.56 4.14 -6.08
C VAL A 195 -16.22 4.45 -6.73
N TYR A 196 -15.28 3.52 -6.66
CA TYR A 196 -13.95 3.64 -7.25
C TYR A 196 -14.00 3.85 -8.76
N PHE A 197 -14.68 2.98 -9.52
CA PHE A 197 -14.76 3.12 -10.97
C PHE A 197 -15.54 4.37 -11.40
N PHE A 198 -16.61 4.71 -10.68
CA PHE A 198 -17.35 5.95 -10.94
C PHE A 198 -16.45 7.18 -10.77
N THR A 199 -15.72 7.24 -9.65
CA THR A 199 -14.84 8.37 -9.33
C THR A 199 -13.66 8.45 -10.29
N ALA A 200 -13.02 7.33 -10.63
CA ALA A 200 -11.94 7.27 -11.59
C ALA A 200 -12.39 7.74 -13.00
N ARG A 201 -13.59 7.34 -13.45
CA ARG A 201 -14.14 7.82 -14.73
C ARG A 201 -14.47 9.31 -14.73
N ARG A 202 -14.97 9.84 -13.61
CA ARG A 202 -15.20 11.29 -13.47
C ARG A 202 -13.88 12.05 -13.50
N LEU A 203 -12.88 11.56 -12.79
CA LEU A 203 -11.54 12.14 -12.78
C LEU A 203 -10.93 12.12 -14.18
N TYR A 204 -11.01 11.01 -14.92
CA TYR A 204 -10.51 10.90 -16.29
C TYR A 204 -11.09 11.98 -17.21
N LYS A 205 -12.40 12.21 -17.16
CA LYS A 205 -13.05 13.26 -17.96
C LYS A 205 -12.53 14.66 -17.61
N ILE A 206 -12.34 14.93 -16.31
CA ILE A 206 -11.79 16.20 -15.83
C ILE A 206 -10.33 16.35 -16.27
N THR A 207 -9.50 15.30 -16.16
CA THR A 207 -8.11 15.29 -16.61
C THR A 207 -8.00 15.63 -18.09
N LEU A 208 -8.84 15.04 -18.94
CA LEU A 208 -8.86 15.34 -20.38
C LEU A 208 -9.24 16.80 -20.67
N PHE A 209 -10.27 17.31 -19.99
CA PHE A 209 -10.70 18.69 -20.15
C PHE A 209 -9.59 19.68 -19.73
N LEU A 210 -8.99 19.44 -18.56
CA LEU A 210 -7.88 20.25 -18.07
C LEU A 210 -6.67 20.17 -19.01
N ARG A 211 -6.31 18.98 -19.52
CA ARG A 211 -5.23 18.82 -20.50
C ARG A 211 -5.46 19.70 -21.73
N GLY A 212 -6.67 19.69 -22.28
CA GLY A 212 -7.01 20.53 -23.45
C GLY A 212 -6.88 22.02 -23.16
N MET A 213 -7.19 22.47 -21.94
CA MET A 213 -6.99 23.85 -21.52
C MET A 213 -5.51 24.22 -21.31
N PHE A 214 -4.72 23.30 -20.75
CA PHE A 214 -3.31 23.54 -20.41
C PHE A 214 -2.38 23.45 -21.61
N LEU A 215 -2.68 22.56 -22.56
CA LEU A 215 -1.85 22.29 -23.74
C LEU A 215 -2.65 22.50 -25.02
N PRO A 216 -3.14 23.73 -25.31
CA PRO A 216 -3.81 24.03 -26.57
C PRO A 216 -2.81 23.92 -27.74
N ASP A 217 -3.32 23.60 -28.93
CA ASP A 217 -2.47 23.43 -30.13
C ASP A 217 -1.82 24.75 -30.59
N ASP A 218 -2.40 25.89 -30.21
CA ASP A 218 -1.78 27.19 -30.42
C ASP A 218 -0.59 27.38 -29.49
N LYS A 219 0.62 27.46 -30.07
CA LYS A 219 1.89 27.62 -29.34
C LYS A 219 1.88 28.82 -28.38
N THR A 220 1.29 29.94 -28.78
CA THR A 220 1.28 31.16 -27.97
C THR A 220 0.37 30.98 -26.75
N LYS A 221 -0.84 30.46 -26.97
CA LYS A 221 -1.78 30.12 -25.88
C LYS A 221 -1.19 29.05 -24.96
N CYS A 222 -0.48 28.07 -25.50
CA CYS A 222 0.18 27.01 -24.72
C CYS A 222 1.26 27.58 -23.81
N ILE A 223 2.13 28.46 -24.34
CA ILE A 223 3.13 29.17 -23.53
C ILE A 223 2.45 30.04 -22.46
N GLN A 224 1.37 30.76 -22.80
CA GLN A 224 0.62 31.57 -21.84
C GLN A 224 0.02 30.72 -20.72
N SER A 225 -0.62 29.59 -21.06
CA SER A 225 -1.15 28.63 -20.09
C SER A 225 -0.05 28.09 -19.18
N TYR A 226 1.11 27.72 -19.74
CA TYR A 226 2.25 27.20 -18.99
C TYR A 226 2.85 28.25 -18.03
N VAL A 227 3.04 29.49 -18.49
CA VAL A 227 3.52 30.58 -17.65
C VAL A 227 2.49 30.89 -16.55
N GLY A 228 1.20 30.95 -16.91
CA GLY A 228 0.12 31.21 -15.96
C GLY A 228 0.09 30.18 -14.83
N ILE A 229 0.13 28.88 -15.15
CA ILE A 229 0.13 27.84 -14.10
C ILE A 229 1.42 27.86 -13.29
N SER A 230 2.58 28.12 -13.90
CA SER A 230 3.86 28.21 -13.19
C SER A 230 3.84 29.36 -12.18
N VAL A 231 3.26 30.51 -12.55
CA VAL A 231 3.06 31.65 -11.64
C VAL A 231 2.10 31.30 -10.52
N VAL A 232 0.99 30.61 -10.80
CA VAL A 232 0.03 30.17 -9.77
C VAL A 232 0.68 29.20 -8.79
N ILE A 233 1.37 28.18 -9.28
CA ILE A 233 2.07 27.19 -8.44
C ILE A 233 3.15 27.89 -7.60
N GLY A 234 3.97 28.74 -8.22
CA GLY A 234 4.99 29.52 -7.52
C GLY A 234 4.38 30.43 -6.45
N GLY A 235 3.26 31.09 -6.74
CA GLY A 235 2.53 31.92 -5.79
C GLY A 235 1.99 31.12 -4.60
N CYS A 236 1.37 29.95 -4.85
CA CYS A 236 0.93 29.04 -3.80
C CYS A 236 2.08 28.56 -2.92
N TYR A 237 3.24 28.27 -3.51
CA TYR A 237 4.43 27.85 -2.78
C TYR A 237 5.01 28.99 -1.92
N CYS A 238 5.15 30.19 -2.48
CA CYS A 238 5.57 31.37 -1.72
C CYS A 238 4.61 31.68 -0.56
N PHE A 239 3.30 31.52 -0.77
CA PHE A 239 2.31 31.69 0.28
C PHE A 239 2.43 30.62 1.37
N ALA A 240 2.67 29.36 1.00
CA ALA A 240 2.92 28.29 1.96
C ALA A 240 4.19 28.55 2.79
N LEU A 241 5.28 28.99 2.15
CA LEU A 241 6.52 29.38 2.84
C LEU A 241 6.31 30.58 3.77
N LEU A 242 5.48 31.55 3.37
CA LEU A 242 5.12 32.68 4.22
C LEU A 242 4.36 32.21 5.46
N LEU A 243 3.32 31.38 5.29
CA LEU A 243 2.56 30.80 6.41
C LEU A 243 3.47 30.01 7.36
N GLU A 244 4.41 29.23 6.81
CA GLU A 244 5.39 28.48 7.60
C GLU A 244 6.35 29.39 8.37
N SER A 245 6.87 30.45 7.72
CA SER A 245 7.75 31.43 8.37
C SER A 245 7.08 32.14 9.55
N MET A 246 5.75 32.31 9.47
CA MET A 246 4.91 32.89 10.52
C MET A 246 4.41 31.86 11.55
N ARG A 247 4.74 30.57 11.37
CA ARG A 247 4.23 29.44 12.17
C ARG A 247 2.69 29.33 12.18
N LEU A 248 2.05 29.71 11.07
CA LEU A 248 0.60 29.67 10.85
C LEU A 248 0.16 28.48 9.97
N ASN A 249 1.03 27.48 9.78
CA ASN A 249 0.78 26.31 8.94
C ASN A 249 -0.08 25.21 9.61
N TYR A 250 -0.94 25.56 10.57
CA TYR A 250 -1.87 24.62 11.20
C TYR A 250 -3.19 24.52 10.43
N LEU A 251 -3.87 23.38 10.58
CA LEU A 251 -4.98 22.96 9.72
C LEU A 251 -6.11 24.00 9.58
N ALA A 252 -6.45 24.71 10.66
CA ALA A 252 -7.52 25.70 10.64
C ALA A 252 -7.21 26.89 9.72
N VAL A 253 -5.98 27.42 9.76
CA VAL A 253 -5.57 28.52 8.88
C VAL A 253 -5.53 28.06 7.42
N VAL A 254 -4.96 26.89 7.16
CA VAL A 254 -4.92 26.31 5.81
C VAL A 254 -6.34 26.13 5.26
N ALA A 255 -7.27 25.62 6.07
CA ALA A 255 -8.67 25.46 5.69
C ALA A 255 -9.35 26.80 5.36
N ILE A 256 -9.16 27.82 6.20
CA ILE A 256 -9.69 29.17 5.96
C ILE A 256 -9.12 29.75 4.66
N CYS A 257 -7.80 29.68 4.46
CA CYS A 257 -7.15 30.16 3.24
C CYS A 257 -7.69 29.45 1.99
N CYS A 258 -7.87 28.13 2.03
CA CYS A 258 -8.44 27.36 0.91
C CYS A 258 -9.90 27.76 0.62
N VAL A 259 -10.73 27.94 1.66
CA VAL A 259 -12.14 28.34 1.50
C VAL A 259 -12.23 29.75 0.94
N VAL A 260 -11.51 30.70 1.53
CA VAL A 260 -11.49 32.11 1.08
C VAL A 260 -10.94 32.21 -0.34
N GLY A 261 -9.82 31.54 -0.63
CA GLY A 261 -9.24 31.48 -1.97
C GLY A 261 -10.18 30.86 -2.99
N GLY A 262 -10.86 29.77 -2.63
CA GLY A 262 -11.88 29.13 -3.46
C GLY A 262 -13.08 30.04 -3.75
N ILE A 263 -13.57 30.78 -2.75
CA ILE A 263 -14.64 31.78 -2.90
C ILE A 263 -14.21 32.88 -3.86
N ILE A 264 -13.02 33.45 -3.68
CA ILE A 264 -12.49 34.51 -4.53
C ILE A 264 -12.36 34.01 -5.97
N LEU A 265 -11.78 32.82 -6.16
CA LEU A 265 -11.60 32.20 -7.47
C LEU A 265 -12.95 31.95 -8.14
N TYR A 266 -13.92 31.36 -7.44
CA TYR A 266 -15.26 31.12 -7.93
C TYR A 266 -15.94 32.44 -8.36
N ASN A 267 -15.94 33.44 -7.47
CA ASN A 267 -16.54 34.75 -7.76
C ASN A 267 -15.89 35.39 -8.98
N ARG A 268 -14.56 35.25 -9.13
CA ARG A 268 -13.84 35.77 -10.28
C ARG A 268 -14.21 35.04 -11.57
N ILE A 269 -14.22 33.70 -11.56
CA ILE A 269 -14.62 32.89 -12.71
C ILE A 269 -16.04 33.26 -13.11
N MET A 270 -16.99 33.23 -12.17
CA MET A 270 -18.38 33.59 -12.43
C MET A 270 -18.50 35.00 -12.97
N THR A 271 -17.80 35.99 -12.41
CA THR A 271 -17.86 37.36 -12.95
C THR A 271 -17.40 37.43 -14.40
N LEU A 272 -16.38 36.63 -14.78
CA LEU A 272 -15.84 36.59 -16.13
C LEU A 272 -16.71 35.77 -17.11
N THR A 273 -17.34 34.69 -16.65
CA THR A 273 -18.08 33.75 -17.52
C THR A 273 -19.60 33.89 -17.45
N TRP A 274 -20.14 34.63 -16.49
CA TRP A 274 -21.58 34.74 -16.21
C TRP A 274 -22.40 35.14 -17.42
N ARG A 275 -21.90 36.12 -18.20
CA ARG A 275 -22.64 36.62 -19.35
C ARG A 275 -22.90 35.52 -20.38
N ARG A 276 -21.85 34.76 -20.70
CA ARG A 276 -21.92 33.64 -21.64
C ARG A 276 -22.80 32.50 -21.07
N HIS A 277 -22.61 32.16 -19.81
CA HIS A 277 -23.42 31.14 -19.14
C HIS A 277 -24.92 31.49 -19.07
N ALA A 278 -25.25 32.75 -18.80
CA ALA A 278 -26.63 33.23 -18.74
C ALA A 278 -27.31 33.23 -20.12
N GLU A 279 -26.55 33.48 -21.19
CA GLU A 279 -27.00 33.37 -22.58
C GLU A 279 -27.27 31.91 -22.96
N GLU A 280 -26.37 30.98 -22.62
CA GLU A 280 -26.49 29.54 -22.89
C GLU A 280 -27.71 28.87 -22.24
N GLN A 281 -27.95 29.20 -20.98
CA GLN A 281 -29.03 28.61 -20.19
C GLN A 281 -30.37 29.32 -20.42
N ASN A 282 -30.46 30.28 -21.34
CA ASN A 282 -31.65 31.12 -21.56
C ASN A 282 -32.12 31.84 -20.28
N ILE A 283 -31.20 32.20 -19.38
CA ILE A 283 -31.49 32.89 -18.10
C ILE A 283 -31.61 34.41 -18.31
N LEU A 284 -31.67 34.88 -19.56
CA LEU A 284 -31.80 36.30 -19.95
C LEU A 284 -33.06 37.01 -19.38
N ASN A 285 -33.99 36.28 -18.75
CA ASN A 285 -35.14 36.86 -18.04
C ASN A 285 -34.88 37.24 -16.57
N CYS A 286 -33.68 37.04 -16.01
CA CYS A 286 -33.30 37.57 -14.69
C CYS A 286 -32.97 39.08 -14.71
N ASN A 287 -33.69 39.86 -15.50
CA ASN A 287 -33.58 41.32 -15.54
C ASN A 287 -34.71 41.93 -14.71
N SER A 288 -34.45 42.27 -13.44
CA SER A 288 -35.10 43.44 -12.80
C SER A 288 -34.69 43.74 -11.35
N ALA A 289 -33.90 42.92 -10.65
CA ALA A 289 -33.40 43.29 -9.32
C ALA A 289 -31.94 42.85 -9.14
N SER A 290 -31.07 43.79 -8.76
CA SER A 290 -29.65 43.53 -8.48
C SER A 290 -29.45 42.40 -7.44
N ASP A 291 -30.39 42.27 -6.50
CA ASP A 291 -30.41 41.22 -5.47
C ASP A 291 -30.67 39.81 -6.02
N ILE A 292 -31.50 39.65 -7.07
CA ILE A 292 -31.80 38.34 -7.68
C ILE A 292 -30.60 37.84 -8.49
N VAL A 293 -29.92 38.75 -9.20
CA VAL A 293 -28.68 38.42 -9.93
C VAL A 293 -27.56 38.03 -8.97
N SER A 294 -27.47 38.71 -7.82
CA SER A 294 -26.54 38.34 -6.74
C SER A 294 -26.83 36.93 -6.22
N LEU A 295 -28.10 36.62 -5.92
CA LEU A 295 -28.52 35.32 -5.41
C LEU A 295 -28.27 34.18 -6.41
N CYS A 296 -28.51 34.40 -7.71
CA CYS A 296 -28.23 33.44 -8.77
C CYS A 296 -26.73 33.20 -8.99
N LYS A 297 -25.88 34.23 -8.77
CA LYS A 297 -24.41 34.11 -8.84
C LYS A 297 -23.82 33.42 -7.61
N SER A 298 -24.36 33.68 -6.41
CA SER A 298 -23.82 33.15 -5.16
C SER A 298 -24.37 31.79 -4.75
N GLY A 299 -25.60 31.45 -5.18
CA GLY A 299 -26.31 30.23 -4.77
C GLY A 299 -25.57 28.92 -5.07
N PRO A 300 -25.03 28.70 -6.27
CA PRO A 300 -24.24 27.49 -6.56
C PRO A 300 -22.91 27.45 -5.80
N ALA A 301 -22.31 28.61 -5.51
CA ALA A 301 -21.10 28.72 -4.69
C ALA A 301 -21.36 28.28 -3.25
N SER A 302 -22.40 28.82 -2.62
CA SER A 302 -22.76 28.51 -1.23
C SER A 302 -23.24 27.07 -1.10
N ALA A 303 -23.99 26.54 -2.07
CA ALA A 303 -24.33 25.13 -2.12
C ALA A 303 -23.10 24.22 -2.29
N GLY A 304 -22.15 24.60 -3.15
CA GLY A 304 -20.89 23.89 -3.33
C GLY A 304 -19.99 23.91 -2.09
N ILE A 305 -19.88 25.06 -1.41
CA ILE A 305 -19.15 25.20 -0.15
C ILE A 305 -19.80 24.38 0.95
N LEU A 306 -21.12 24.44 1.09
CA LEU A 306 -21.85 23.64 2.08
C LEU A 306 -21.69 22.14 1.81
N ALA A 307 -21.73 21.72 0.55
CA ALA A 307 -21.48 20.34 0.16
C ALA A 307 -20.04 19.92 0.48
N LEU A 308 -19.03 20.73 0.13
CA LEU A 308 -17.62 20.47 0.44
C LEU A 308 -17.37 20.42 1.95
N TYR A 309 -17.99 21.31 2.72
CA TYR A 309 -17.85 21.35 4.17
C TYR A 309 -18.55 20.16 4.82
N SER A 310 -19.73 19.78 4.33
CA SER A 310 -20.49 18.62 4.83
C SER A 310 -19.76 17.32 4.51
N VAL A 311 -19.28 17.17 3.27
CA VAL A 311 -18.49 16.01 2.84
C VAL A 311 -17.14 15.98 3.55
N GLY A 312 -16.48 17.13 3.71
CA GLY A 312 -15.20 17.25 4.42
C GLY A 312 -15.33 16.95 5.91
N LEU A 313 -16.40 17.41 6.57
CA LEU A 313 -16.71 17.10 7.96
C LEU A 313 -17.04 15.62 8.13
N LEU A 314 -17.88 15.07 7.25
CA LEU A 314 -18.20 13.65 7.23
C LEU A 314 -16.92 12.81 7.04
N TRP A 315 -16.06 13.20 6.11
CA TRP A 315 -14.78 12.53 5.87
C TRP A 315 -13.83 12.67 7.06
N HIS A 316 -13.76 13.83 7.71
CA HIS A 316 -12.96 14.02 8.91
C HIS A 316 -13.44 13.13 10.06
N VAL A 317 -14.75 13.10 10.30
CA VAL A 317 -15.39 12.19 11.27
C VAL A 317 -15.05 10.73 10.92
N MET A 318 -15.23 10.32 9.66
CA MET A 318 -14.84 8.96 9.23
C MET A 318 -13.33 8.68 9.39
N ALA A 319 -12.47 9.65 9.14
CA ALA A 319 -11.02 9.48 9.28
C ALA A 319 -10.59 9.37 10.75
N VAL A 320 -11.16 10.20 11.63
CA VAL A 320 -10.87 10.21 13.08
C VAL A 320 -11.45 8.97 13.75
N TYR A 321 -12.67 8.57 13.41
CA TYR A 321 -13.37 7.48 14.10
C TYR A 321 -13.25 6.12 13.40
N GLY A 322 -13.09 6.07 12.08
CA GLY A 322 -13.14 4.82 11.29
C GLY A 322 -11.81 4.40 10.66
N ALA A 323 -10.93 5.34 10.31
CA ALA A 323 -9.72 5.07 9.51
C ALA A 323 -8.43 5.64 10.10
N GLY A 324 -8.39 5.89 11.42
CA GLY A 324 -7.18 6.38 12.09
C GLY A 324 -5.99 5.46 11.81
N LYS A 325 -4.78 6.04 11.65
CA LYS A 325 -3.55 5.30 11.36
C LYS A 325 -3.37 4.17 12.38
N ILE A 326 -3.11 2.95 11.89
CA ILE A 326 -2.71 1.84 12.77
C ILE A 326 -1.44 2.27 13.52
N SER A 327 -1.56 2.40 14.83
CA SER A 327 -0.55 2.85 15.78
C SER A 327 -0.54 1.90 16.99
N ALA A 328 0.41 2.09 17.90
CA ALA A 328 0.44 1.34 19.15
C ALA A 328 -0.88 1.51 19.91
N LEU A 329 -1.38 0.42 20.50
CA LEU A 329 -2.60 0.45 21.31
C LEU A 329 -2.43 1.39 22.53
N PRO A 330 -3.41 2.25 22.82
CA PRO A 330 -3.34 3.11 24.00
C PRO A 330 -3.51 2.29 25.29
N GLU A 331 -2.97 2.79 26.40
CA GLU A 331 -3.04 2.16 27.73
C GLU A 331 -4.49 1.93 28.20
N SER A 332 -5.44 2.76 27.75
CA SER A 332 -6.87 2.56 28.02
C SER A 332 -7.42 1.21 27.55
N CYS A 333 -6.70 0.49 26.70
CA CYS A 333 -7.06 -0.85 26.24
C CYS A 333 -6.75 -1.96 27.25
N ALA A 334 -5.97 -1.69 28.30
CA ALA A 334 -5.60 -2.68 29.31
C ALA A 334 -6.82 -3.35 29.98
N GLY A 335 -7.89 -2.58 30.21
CA GLY A 335 -9.13 -3.10 30.81
C GLY A 335 -9.93 -4.04 29.89
N SER A 336 -9.68 -4.03 28.58
CA SER A 336 -10.44 -4.81 27.59
C SER A 336 -9.65 -5.93 26.92
N VAL A 337 -8.30 -5.90 26.99
CA VAL A 337 -7.47 -6.90 26.28
C VAL A 337 -7.66 -8.32 26.82
N ASN A 338 -8.00 -8.46 28.10
CA ASN A 338 -8.36 -9.76 28.69
C ASN A 338 -9.79 -10.21 28.31
N ASN A 339 -10.65 -9.32 27.80
CA ASN A 339 -12.05 -9.60 27.51
C ASN A 339 -12.19 -10.22 26.13
N GLY A 340 -12.05 -11.54 26.07
CA GLY A 340 -12.34 -12.33 24.89
C GLY A 340 -13.08 -13.62 25.21
N MET A 341 -13.33 -14.38 24.16
CA MET A 341 -14.08 -15.63 24.19
C MET A 341 -13.54 -16.61 23.16
N TRP A 342 -13.74 -17.89 23.42
CA TRP A 342 -13.46 -18.96 22.48
C TRP A 342 -14.64 -19.17 21.55
N VAL A 343 -14.38 -19.19 20.25
CA VAL A 343 -15.39 -19.41 19.21
C VAL A 343 -15.01 -20.57 18.29
N PRO A 344 -15.96 -21.42 17.88
CA PRO A 344 -15.72 -22.63 17.09
C PRO A 344 -15.56 -22.31 15.60
N VAL A 345 -14.62 -21.43 15.29
CA VAL A 345 -14.38 -20.91 13.95
C VAL A 345 -13.15 -21.62 13.38
N THR A 346 -13.36 -22.50 12.40
CA THR A 346 -12.34 -23.49 12.01
C THR A 346 -11.10 -22.88 11.36
N THR A 347 -11.23 -21.75 10.68
CA THR A 347 -10.14 -21.05 9.99
C THR A 347 -10.30 -19.54 10.10
N CYS A 348 -9.21 -18.77 10.11
CA CYS A 348 -9.27 -17.30 10.11
C CYS A 348 -9.38 -16.71 8.70
N ASN A 349 -10.21 -17.31 7.85
CA ASN A 349 -10.48 -16.78 6.50
C ASN A 349 -11.65 -15.79 6.51
N GLU A 350 -11.87 -15.07 5.40
CA GLU A 350 -12.90 -14.03 5.34
C GLU A 350 -14.32 -14.53 5.66
N LEU A 351 -14.67 -15.74 5.22
CA LEU A 351 -15.99 -16.33 5.45
C LEU A 351 -16.20 -16.59 6.95
N GLN A 352 -15.24 -17.26 7.57
CA GLN A 352 -15.25 -17.61 8.98
C GLN A 352 -15.12 -16.39 9.89
N ASN A 353 -14.40 -15.35 9.46
CA ASN A 353 -14.39 -14.05 10.13
C ASN A 353 -15.78 -13.40 10.10
N SER A 354 -16.52 -13.55 9.00
CA SER A 354 -17.89 -13.06 8.90
C SER A 354 -18.84 -13.83 9.83
N VAL A 355 -18.69 -15.15 9.94
CA VAL A 355 -19.44 -15.98 10.91
C VAL A 355 -19.19 -15.51 12.34
N GLY A 356 -17.93 -15.36 12.75
CA GLY A 356 -17.59 -14.80 14.06
C GLY A 356 -18.19 -13.42 14.32
N HIS A 357 -18.21 -12.57 13.29
CA HIS A 357 -18.79 -11.24 13.37
C HIS A 357 -20.30 -11.26 13.65
N TYR A 358 -21.07 -12.15 13.02
CA TYR A 358 -22.53 -12.16 13.15
C TYR A 358 -23.05 -13.04 14.28
N GLU A 359 -22.46 -14.22 14.46
CA GLU A 359 -22.96 -15.20 15.43
C GLU A 359 -22.39 -14.99 16.84
N TYR A 360 -21.17 -14.45 16.94
CA TYR A 360 -20.44 -14.37 18.22
C TYR A 360 -19.99 -12.95 18.58
N ASP A 361 -20.37 -11.94 17.79
CA ASP A 361 -19.96 -10.53 17.95
C ASP A 361 -18.42 -10.31 18.04
N VAL A 362 -17.64 -11.21 17.45
CA VAL A 362 -16.17 -11.15 17.45
C VAL A 362 -15.70 -10.18 16.36
N GLY A 363 -14.87 -9.21 16.74
CA GLY A 363 -14.28 -8.22 15.82
C GLY A 363 -12.90 -8.62 15.30
N SER A 364 -12.16 -9.44 16.04
CA SER A 364 -10.80 -9.84 15.71
C SER A 364 -10.40 -11.13 16.42
N TYR A 365 -9.42 -11.85 15.87
CA TYR A 365 -8.93 -13.11 16.42
C TYR A 365 -7.49 -12.98 16.90
N GLY A 366 -7.19 -13.64 18.01
CA GLY A 366 -5.83 -13.81 18.53
C GLY A 366 -5.20 -15.14 18.09
N THR A 367 -5.99 -16.19 17.87
CA THR A 367 -5.49 -17.51 17.45
C THR A 367 -6.26 -18.06 16.26
N CYS A 368 -5.67 -19.02 15.54
CA CYS A 368 -6.25 -19.65 14.35
C CYS A 368 -5.94 -21.15 14.33
N GLY A 369 -6.91 -22.00 14.67
CA GLY A 369 -6.71 -23.46 14.72
C GLY A 369 -7.89 -24.23 15.31
N GLY A 370 -9.07 -24.16 14.67
CA GLY A 370 -10.28 -24.89 15.08
C GLY A 370 -11.16 -24.11 16.07
N MET A 371 -10.71 -24.01 17.33
CA MET A 371 -11.32 -23.16 18.36
C MET A 371 -10.40 -21.96 18.56
N ASN A 372 -10.92 -20.76 18.31
CA ASN A 372 -10.10 -19.54 18.26
C ASN A 372 -10.47 -18.59 19.39
N TRP A 373 -9.46 -17.95 19.95
CA TRP A 373 -9.64 -16.81 20.84
C TRP A 373 -10.01 -15.57 20.01
N GLY A 374 -11.14 -14.95 20.35
CA GLY A 374 -11.64 -13.74 19.71
C GLY A 374 -11.92 -12.63 20.73
N TRP A 375 -11.68 -11.39 20.32
CA TRP A 375 -12.12 -10.20 21.05
C TRP A 375 -13.42 -9.67 20.47
N GLU A 376 -14.34 -9.28 21.34
CA GLU A 376 -15.57 -8.59 20.96
C GLU A 376 -15.28 -7.31 20.16
N LYS A 377 -16.25 -6.88 19.36
CA LYS A 377 -16.15 -5.64 18.57
C LYS A 377 -15.91 -4.45 19.49
N GLN A 378 -14.70 -3.90 19.39
CA GLN A 378 -14.35 -2.69 20.10
C GLN A 378 -15.01 -1.48 19.43
N LYS A 379 -15.55 -0.56 20.24
CA LYS A 379 -16.07 0.73 19.73
C LYS A 379 -14.92 1.45 19.03
N SER A 380 -15.12 1.91 17.80
CA SER A 380 -14.03 2.47 16.99
C SER A 380 -13.28 3.64 17.67
N LYS A 381 -13.96 4.40 18.54
CA LYS A 381 -13.38 5.47 19.36
C LYS A 381 -12.35 5.02 20.42
N SER A 382 -12.33 3.74 20.81
CA SER A 382 -11.39 3.24 21.82
C SER A 382 -9.98 3.06 21.26
N LEU A 383 -9.84 2.96 19.94
CA LEU A 383 -8.59 2.59 19.25
C LEU A 383 -8.00 1.22 19.68
N CYS A 384 -8.75 0.42 20.46
CA CYS A 384 -8.35 -0.91 20.88
C CYS A 384 -8.53 -1.92 19.75
N ARG A 385 -7.60 -1.91 18.80
CA ARG A 385 -7.61 -2.77 17.61
C ARG A 385 -6.82 -4.04 17.88
N PHE A 386 -7.30 -4.84 18.82
CA PHE A 386 -6.69 -6.12 19.15
C PHE A 386 -6.58 -6.99 17.89
N SER A 387 -5.49 -7.73 17.78
CA SER A 387 -5.27 -8.62 16.65
C SER A 387 -4.23 -9.67 17.00
N MET A 388 -4.18 -10.75 16.24
CA MET A 388 -3.09 -11.72 16.31
C MET A 388 -1.75 -11.03 15.98
N ARG A 389 -0.87 -10.93 16.97
CA ARG A 389 0.49 -10.40 16.83
C ARG A 389 1.47 -11.55 16.73
N GLN A 390 2.03 -11.71 15.54
CA GLN A 390 3.03 -12.73 15.23
C GLN A 390 4.01 -12.24 14.16
N GLY A 391 5.09 -13.01 13.96
CA GLY A 391 6.05 -12.72 12.90
C GLY A 391 6.67 -11.33 13.04
N LYS A 392 6.65 -10.53 11.97
CA LYS A 392 7.37 -9.24 11.93
C LYS A 392 6.92 -8.24 13.01
N ALA A 393 5.62 -8.16 13.30
CA ALA A 393 5.09 -7.17 14.24
C ALA A 393 5.57 -7.44 15.68
N LEU A 394 5.44 -8.68 16.14
CA LEU A 394 5.93 -9.08 17.46
C LEU A 394 7.46 -9.02 17.55
N LYS A 395 8.17 -9.49 16.52
CA LYS A 395 9.64 -9.40 16.42
C LYS A 395 10.13 -7.95 16.58
N GLN A 396 9.45 -6.99 15.94
CA GLN A 396 9.78 -5.57 16.08
C GLN A 396 9.47 -5.03 17.48
N ALA A 397 8.37 -5.47 18.10
CA ALA A 397 8.00 -5.05 19.45
C ALA A 397 9.01 -5.54 20.50
N VAL A 398 9.65 -6.69 20.29
CA VAL A 398 10.61 -7.24 21.28
C VAL A 398 12.07 -6.95 20.95
N GLN A 399 12.40 -6.48 19.74
CA GLN A 399 13.78 -6.43 19.22
C GLN A 399 14.76 -5.74 20.20
N LYS A 400 15.96 -6.30 20.42
CA LYS A 400 17.00 -5.73 21.32
C LYS A 400 16.53 -5.56 22.77
N ARG A 401 15.62 -6.42 23.22
CA ARG A 401 15.13 -6.42 24.60
C ARG A 401 15.46 -7.70 25.33
N ARG A 402 15.52 -7.63 26.65
CA ARG A 402 15.56 -8.76 27.56
C ARG A 402 14.19 -8.93 28.22
N ILE A 403 13.50 -10.03 27.91
CA ILE A 403 12.19 -10.36 28.47
C ILE A 403 12.34 -11.61 29.33
N THR A 404 12.04 -11.49 30.62
CA THR A 404 12.25 -12.57 31.60
C THR A 404 10.91 -13.03 32.17
N PHE A 405 10.62 -14.32 31.99
CA PHE A 405 9.50 -15.02 32.61
C PHE A 405 9.99 -15.68 33.89
N VAL A 406 9.28 -15.52 35.00
CA VAL A 406 9.63 -16.05 36.33
C VAL A 406 8.41 -16.80 36.85
N GLY A 407 8.55 -18.08 37.17
CA GLY A 407 7.40 -18.83 37.68
C GLY A 407 7.50 -20.34 37.59
N ASP A 408 6.32 -20.97 37.68
CA ASP A 408 6.13 -22.41 37.59
C ASP A 408 5.98 -22.92 36.13
N SER A 409 5.52 -24.17 35.99
CA SER A 409 5.31 -24.82 34.70
C SER A 409 4.23 -24.16 33.84
N THR A 410 3.25 -23.47 34.42
CA THR A 410 2.22 -22.72 33.69
C THR A 410 2.83 -21.49 33.04
N THR A 411 3.65 -20.74 33.78
CA THR A 411 4.41 -19.59 33.26
C THR A 411 5.43 -20.02 32.21
N ARG A 412 6.04 -21.20 32.38
CA ARG A 412 6.91 -21.79 31.35
C ARG A 412 6.19 -22.09 30.04
N ASN A 413 4.95 -22.59 30.10
CA ASN A 413 4.18 -22.86 28.89
C ASN A 413 3.80 -21.57 28.15
N LEU A 414 3.56 -20.47 28.87
CA LEU A 414 3.44 -19.13 28.26
C LEU A 414 4.75 -18.68 27.62
N TYR A 415 5.90 -18.88 28.27
CA TYR A 415 7.21 -18.61 27.68
C TYR A 415 7.43 -19.38 26.37
N PHE A 416 7.11 -20.68 26.33
CA PHE A 416 7.23 -21.47 25.11
C PHE A 416 6.28 -21.00 24.02
N SER A 417 5.04 -20.66 24.36
CA SER A 417 4.09 -20.06 23.42
C SER A 417 4.57 -18.70 22.86
N PHE A 418 5.23 -17.89 23.69
CA PHE A 418 5.85 -16.64 23.28
C PHE A 418 7.00 -16.88 22.29
N CYS A 419 7.84 -17.89 22.55
CA CYS A 419 8.89 -18.32 21.63
C CYS A 419 8.32 -18.81 20.28
N ARG A 420 7.25 -19.63 20.29
CA ARG A 420 6.55 -20.06 19.06
C ARG A 420 6.02 -18.88 18.26
N SER A 421 5.43 -17.89 18.93
CA SER A 421 4.93 -16.65 18.28
C SER A 421 6.04 -15.81 17.62
N LEU A 422 7.30 -16.01 18.04
CA LEU A 422 8.50 -15.41 17.45
C LEU A 422 9.16 -16.28 16.36
N GLY A 423 8.61 -17.46 16.07
CA GLY A 423 9.02 -18.35 14.98
C GLY A 423 9.84 -19.57 15.40
N ASP A 424 9.95 -19.87 16.69
CA ASP A 424 10.51 -21.15 17.17
C ASP A 424 9.38 -22.17 17.35
N GLU A 425 8.96 -22.81 16.26
CA GLU A 425 7.84 -23.76 16.24
C GLU A 425 8.05 -24.97 17.16
N SER A 426 9.30 -25.31 17.48
CA SER A 426 9.66 -26.43 18.34
C SER A 426 9.56 -26.14 19.84
N ALA A 427 9.38 -24.88 20.23
CA ALA A 427 9.37 -24.50 21.64
C ALA A 427 8.25 -25.19 22.43
N GLY A 428 8.64 -25.90 23.48
CA GLY A 428 7.73 -26.67 24.34
C GLY A 428 7.40 -28.08 23.83
N ALA A 429 7.98 -28.52 22.69
CA ALA A 429 7.92 -29.92 22.28
C ALA A 429 8.58 -30.82 23.32
N TYR A 430 8.08 -32.05 23.46
CA TYR A 430 8.62 -33.00 24.42
C TYR A 430 10.06 -33.37 24.05
N ASP A 431 10.98 -33.11 24.98
CA ASP A 431 12.38 -33.50 24.87
C ASP A 431 12.81 -34.16 26.18
N ALA A 432 13.09 -35.47 26.12
CA ALA A 432 13.49 -36.26 27.28
C ALA A 432 14.91 -35.93 27.79
N SER A 433 15.69 -35.16 27.03
CA SER A 433 17.06 -34.76 27.38
C SER A 433 17.14 -33.45 28.18
N VAL A 434 16.03 -32.70 28.28
CA VAL A 434 15.99 -31.40 28.96
C VAL A 434 15.52 -31.58 30.40
N GLU A 435 16.24 -30.97 31.33
CA GLU A 435 15.87 -30.97 32.74
C GLU A 435 14.50 -30.30 32.96
N LYS A 436 13.61 -30.99 33.67
CA LYS A 436 12.21 -30.57 33.84
C LYS A 436 12.03 -29.33 34.71
N HIS A 437 13.00 -28.92 35.52
CA HIS A 437 12.89 -27.80 36.47
C HIS A 437 14.14 -26.91 36.38
N ALA A 438 14.39 -26.35 35.20
CA ALA A 438 15.60 -25.58 34.92
C ALA A 438 15.29 -24.22 34.29
N ASP A 439 16.24 -23.30 34.46
CA ASP A 439 16.29 -22.04 33.74
C ASP A 439 16.50 -22.27 32.24
N ILE A 440 15.86 -21.44 31.42
CA ILE A 440 15.98 -21.51 29.95
C ILE A 440 16.33 -20.11 29.44
N THR A 441 17.26 -20.03 28.49
CA THR A 441 17.58 -18.78 27.81
C THR A 441 17.65 -19.02 26.31
N LYS A 442 16.95 -18.20 25.54
CA LYS A 442 16.95 -18.23 24.07
C LYS A 442 17.21 -16.84 23.50
N THR A 443 17.97 -16.78 22.42
CA THR A 443 18.09 -15.56 21.60
C THR A 443 17.18 -15.70 20.39
N LEU A 444 16.07 -14.95 20.36
CA LEU A 444 15.11 -14.94 19.26
C LEU A 444 14.85 -13.51 18.80
N ALA A 445 14.75 -13.29 17.49
CA ALA A 445 14.44 -11.98 16.91
C ALA A 445 15.41 -10.83 17.29
N GLY A 446 16.65 -11.15 17.67
CA GLY A 446 17.62 -10.16 18.16
C GLY A 446 17.34 -9.69 19.59
N SER A 447 16.64 -10.52 20.38
CA SER A 447 16.22 -10.28 21.76
C SER A 447 16.58 -11.48 22.63
N THR A 448 16.79 -11.24 23.92
CA THR A 448 17.07 -12.28 24.91
C THR A 448 15.76 -12.63 25.61
N LEU A 449 15.33 -13.88 25.51
CA LEU A 449 14.17 -14.40 26.22
C LEU A 449 14.63 -15.38 27.28
N GLU A 450 14.14 -15.20 28.49
CA GLU A 450 14.53 -16.02 29.63
C GLU A 450 13.30 -16.58 30.32
N PHE A 451 13.42 -17.82 30.77
CA PHE A 451 12.53 -18.41 31.75
C PHE A 451 13.35 -18.79 32.97
N LYS A 452 12.92 -18.35 34.14
CA LYS A 452 13.53 -18.63 35.44
C LYS A 452 12.58 -19.50 36.24
N TRP A 453 13.05 -20.69 36.62
CA TRP A 453 12.23 -21.62 37.38
C TRP A 453 12.09 -21.13 38.82
N ALA A 454 10.89 -20.73 39.20
CA ALA A 454 10.54 -20.19 40.52
C ALA A 454 9.12 -20.62 40.88
N PRO A 455 8.91 -21.87 41.30
CA PRO A 455 7.57 -22.44 41.42
C PRO A 455 6.79 -21.92 42.64
N LEU A 456 7.47 -21.48 43.70
CA LEU A 456 6.85 -20.94 44.92
C LEU A 456 6.99 -19.41 44.99
N ALA A 457 6.06 -18.74 45.68
CA ALA A 457 6.13 -17.27 45.86
C ALA A 457 7.46 -16.82 46.52
N THR A 458 8.04 -17.63 47.40
CA THR A 458 9.37 -17.39 48.00
C THR A 458 10.49 -17.45 46.95
N ASP A 459 10.40 -18.40 46.02
CA ASP A 459 11.38 -18.57 44.95
C ASP A 459 11.29 -17.39 43.97
N GLU A 460 10.08 -16.92 43.69
CA GLU A 460 9.83 -15.75 42.84
C GLU A 460 10.50 -14.51 43.44
N VAL A 461 10.39 -14.27 44.75
CA VAL A 461 11.08 -13.19 45.46
C VAL A 461 12.60 -13.26 45.28
N ASP A 462 13.17 -14.45 45.51
CA ASP A 462 14.62 -14.66 45.40
C ASP A 462 15.15 -14.51 43.98
N VAL A 463 14.38 -15.00 43.00
CA VAL A 463 14.73 -14.89 41.57
C VAL A 463 14.59 -13.45 41.09
N LEU A 464 13.53 -12.72 41.49
CA LEU A 464 13.38 -11.29 41.17
C LEU A 464 14.55 -10.47 41.72
N ALA A 465 15.03 -10.78 42.93
CA ALA A 465 16.22 -10.12 43.47
C ALA A 465 17.46 -10.31 42.57
N LYS A 466 17.63 -11.49 41.96
CA LYS A 466 18.75 -11.81 41.05
C LYS A 466 18.57 -11.19 39.66
N VAL A 467 17.38 -11.34 39.07
CA VAL A 467 17.03 -10.84 37.72
C VAL A 467 17.13 -9.32 37.65
N LYS A 468 16.89 -8.61 38.75
CA LYS A 468 17.00 -7.15 38.80
C LYS A 468 18.39 -6.63 38.47
N ALA A 469 19.44 -7.34 38.88
CA ALA A 469 20.84 -6.98 38.59
C ALA A 469 21.16 -7.01 37.09
N ASP A 470 20.34 -7.74 36.35
CA ASP A 470 20.47 -8.08 34.95
C ASP A 470 19.68 -7.15 34.01
N THR A 471 19.01 -6.14 34.59
CA THR A 471 18.27 -5.05 33.94
C THR A 471 17.36 -5.50 32.79
N PRO A 472 16.30 -6.29 33.07
CA PRO A 472 15.33 -6.69 32.05
C PRO A 472 14.48 -5.50 31.56
N ASP A 473 14.00 -5.57 30.32
CA ASP A 473 13.06 -4.61 29.76
C ASP A 473 11.60 -4.94 30.12
N LEU A 474 11.31 -6.21 30.44
CA LEU A 474 9.99 -6.70 30.85
C LEU A 474 10.17 -7.93 31.73
N VAL A 475 9.41 -7.98 32.82
CA VAL A 475 9.33 -9.17 33.68
C VAL A 475 7.91 -9.69 33.72
N VAL A 476 7.73 -10.97 33.43
CA VAL A 476 6.44 -11.67 33.50
C VAL A 476 6.52 -12.67 34.65
N VAL A 477 5.74 -12.45 35.71
CA VAL A 477 5.77 -13.26 36.93
C VAL A 477 4.46 -14.02 37.06
N GLY A 478 4.51 -15.29 37.44
CA GLY A 478 3.31 -16.05 37.76
C GLY A 478 3.61 -17.42 38.37
N GLY A 479 2.80 -17.79 39.34
CA GLY A 479 2.95 -19.03 40.10
C GLY A 479 1.66 -19.37 40.84
N GLY A 480 1.77 -20.11 41.94
CA GLY A 480 0.65 -20.43 42.81
C GLY A 480 0.11 -21.86 42.70
N ALA A 481 0.30 -22.58 41.59
CA ALA A 481 -0.11 -23.99 41.53
C ALA A 481 0.74 -24.87 42.46
N TRP A 482 2.04 -24.59 42.53
CA TRP A 482 2.97 -25.26 43.43
C TRP A 482 2.80 -24.80 44.88
N ASP A 483 2.56 -23.50 45.13
CA ASP A 483 2.22 -23.03 46.47
C ASP A 483 0.98 -23.75 47.01
N LEU A 484 -0.05 -23.90 46.17
CA LEU A 484 -1.27 -24.59 46.56
C LEU A 484 -1.05 -26.07 46.85
N LEU A 485 -0.21 -26.74 46.04
CA LEU A 485 0.07 -28.16 46.17
C LEU A 485 0.95 -28.47 47.40
N HIS A 486 1.91 -27.61 47.73
CA HIS A 486 2.95 -27.92 48.72
C HIS A 486 2.88 -27.08 50.00
N ASN A 487 2.45 -25.81 49.91
CA ASN A 487 2.59 -24.81 50.96
C ASN A 487 1.26 -24.10 51.27
N TRP A 488 0.15 -24.84 51.35
CA TRP A 488 -1.19 -24.25 51.61
C TRP A 488 -2.09 -25.05 52.55
N SER A 489 -1.60 -26.16 53.11
CA SER A 489 -2.43 -27.11 53.84
C SER A 489 -2.79 -26.62 55.24
N THR A 490 -1.80 -26.11 55.99
CA THR A 490 -1.95 -25.70 57.39
C THR A 490 -2.19 -24.19 57.54
N PRO A 491 -2.71 -23.72 58.69
CA PRO A 491 -2.76 -22.28 59.01
C PRO A 491 -1.40 -21.60 58.97
N GLU A 492 -0.35 -22.30 59.40
CA GLU A 492 1.04 -21.83 59.37
C GLU A 492 1.52 -21.65 57.93
N ASP A 493 1.26 -22.62 57.04
CA ASP A 493 1.61 -22.53 55.62
C ASP A 493 0.93 -21.34 54.95
N LYS A 494 -0.36 -21.12 55.24
CA LYS A 494 -1.12 -19.98 54.69
C LYS A 494 -0.56 -18.65 55.17
N THR A 495 -0.08 -18.58 56.41
CA THR A 495 0.55 -17.38 56.97
C THR A 495 1.88 -17.13 56.28
N ALA A 496 2.73 -18.15 56.17
CA ALA A 496 4.01 -18.06 55.48
C ALA A 496 3.86 -17.69 53.99
N HIS A 497 2.85 -18.24 53.31
CA HIS A 497 2.56 -17.88 51.92
C HIS A 497 2.10 -16.41 51.81
N ARG A 498 1.26 -15.90 52.73
CA ARG A 498 0.88 -14.49 52.74
C ARG A 498 2.09 -13.57 52.94
N ASP A 499 3.03 -13.94 53.80
CA ASP A 499 4.28 -13.20 53.98
C ASP A 499 5.13 -13.21 52.70
N ALA A 500 5.22 -14.36 52.03
CA ALA A 500 5.91 -14.50 50.75
C ALA A 500 5.26 -13.64 49.65
N VAL A 501 3.93 -13.63 49.55
CA VAL A 501 3.19 -12.79 48.59
C VAL A 501 3.35 -11.31 48.90
N PHE A 502 3.39 -10.91 50.17
CA PHE A 502 3.67 -9.54 50.55
C PHE A 502 5.09 -9.11 50.13
N ASN A 503 6.08 -9.97 50.32
CA ASN A 503 7.45 -9.73 49.86
C ASN A 503 7.54 -9.70 48.33
N LEU A 504 6.80 -10.55 47.64
CA LEU A 504 6.68 -10.55 46.17
C LEU A 504 6.14 -9.22 45.68
N LYS A 505 5.05 -8.74 46.29
CA LYS A 505 4.48 -7.42 46.02
C LYS A 505 5.53 -6.32 46.18
N GLN A 506 6.28 -6.32 47.29
CA GLN A 506 7.35 -5.34 47.52
C GLN A 506 8.42 -5.41 46.43
N LYS A 507 8.82 -6.61 45.99
CA LYS A 507 9.77 -6.75 44.89
C LYS A 507 9.22 -6.20 43.59
N MET A 508 7.96 -6.46 43.25
CA MET A 508 7.34 -5.91 42.04
C MET A 508 7.24 -4.38 42.05
N ASP A 509 6.96 -3.76 43.21
CA ASP A 509 7.01 -2.30 43.35
C ASP A 509 8.39 -1.73 43.02
N GLU A 510 9.46 -2.41 43.44
CA GLU A 510 10.83 -1.95 43.15
C GLU A 510 11.10 -1.89 41.64
N TYR A 511 10.54 -2.80 40.84
CA TYR A 511 10.66 -2.77 39.38
C TYR A 511 9.86 -1.61 38.78
N LEU A 512 8.62 -1.39 39.25
CA LEU A 512 7.79 -0.26 38.82
C LEU A 512 8.47 1.08 39.07
N ILE A 513 9.09 1.25 40.25
CA ILE A 513 9.84 2.47 40.62
C ILE A 513 11.03 2.69 39.67
N GLN A 514 11.65 1.62 39.18
CA GLN A 514 12.75 1.67 38.20
C GLN A 514 12.27 1.86 36.76
N GLY A 515 10.96 1.95 36.52
CA GLY A 515 10.37 2.06 35.19
C GLY A 515 10.46 0.75 34.39
N ILE A 516 10.68 -0.38 35.05
CA ILE A 516 10.67 -1.70 34.41
C ILE A 516 9.24 -2.27 34.54
N PRO A 517 8.54 -2.50 33.43
CA PRO A 517 7.19 -3.04 33.47
C PRO A 517 7.18 -4.47 34.01
N THR A 518 6.21 -4.75 34.88
CA THR A 518 5.94 -6.08 35.45
C THR A 518 4.57 -6.57 35.00
N VAL A 519 4.47 -7.85 34.63
CA VAL A 519 3.21 -8.52 34.30
C VAL A 519 2.94 -9.59 35.33
N TRP A 520 1.77 -9.55 35.98
CA TRP A 520 1.32 -10.64 36.82
C TRP A 520 0.43 -11.60 36.02
N VAL A 521 0.80 -12.87 35.98
CA VAL A 521 -0.03 -13.94 35.40
C VAL A 521 -0.87 -14.53 36.52
N VAL A 522 -2.18 -14.26 36.47
CA VAL A 522 -3.13 -14.86 37.42
C VAL A 522 -3.15 -16.39 37.17
N PRO A 523 -3.03 -17.23 38.21
CA PRO A 523 -3.06 -18.69 38.05
C PRO A 523 -4.27 -19.16 37.23
N THR A 524 -4.05 -20.03 36.24
CA THR A 524 -5.09 -20.56 35.35
C THR A 524 -6.14 -21.37 36.11
N THR A 525 -7.34 -21.53 35.53
CA THR A 525 -8.39 -22.42 36.07
C THR A 525 -7.87 -23.86 36.18
N LEU A 526 -8.18 -24.55 37.26
CA LEU A 526 -7.88 -25.98 37.42
C LEU A 526 -9.06 -26.84 36.95
N ASN A 527 -8.74 -28.01 36.39
CA ASN A 527 -9.73 -29.01 35.99
C ASN A 527 -9.79 -30.11 37.05
N ASP A 528 -10.58 -29.89 38.10
CA ASP A 528 -10.72 -30.81 39.25
C ASP A 528 -10.96 -32.28 38.87
N PRO A 529 -11.80 -32.61 37.86
CA PRO A 529 -11.92 -33.98 37.35
C PRO A 529 -10.61 -34.62 36.89
N ALA A 530 -9.73 -33.88 36.23
CA ALA A 530 -8.50 -34.38 35.60
C ALA A 530 -7.27 -34.39 36.52
N LEU A 531 -7.36 -33.76 37.70
CA LEU A 531 -6.28 -33.83 38.69
C LEU A 531 -6.04 -35.28 39.15
N ALA A 532 -4.77 -35.64 39.37
CA ALA A 532 -4.42 -36.90 40.04
C ALA A 532 -5.04 -36.95 41.45
N ILE A 533 -5.41 -38.14 41.93
CA ILE A 533 -6.11 -38.34 43.21
C ILE A 533 -5.37 -37.65 44.37
N GLU A 534 -4.06 -37.81 44.45
CA GLU A 534 -3.18 -37.20 45.43
C GLU A 534 -3.16 -35.65 45.39
N LYS A 535 -3.37 -35.04 44.21
CA LYS A 535 -3.43 -33.58 44.06
C LYS A 535 -4.78 -33.02 44.49
N LYS A 536 -5.87 -33.78 44.37
CA LYS A 536 -7.23 -33.33 44.69
C LYS A 536 -7.43 -32.98 46.17
N GLU A 537 -6.60 -33.53 47.05
CA GLU A 537 -6.62 -33.20 48.47
C GLU A 537 -6.15 -31.76 48.75
N TYR A 538 -5.21 -31.25 47.93
CA TYR A 538 -4.50 -30.00 48.21
C TYR A 538 -4.83 -28.86 47.23
N MET A 539 -5.09 -29.18 45.95
CA MET A 539 -5.12 -28.17 44.87
C MET A 539 -6.38 -28.20 43.99
N THR A 540 -7.56 -28.08 44.60
CA THR A 540 -8.81 -27.88 43.84
C THR A 540 -8.97 -26.45 43.32
N GLU A 541 -9.78 -26.25 42.28
CA GLU A 541 -10.13 -24.91 41.77
C GLU A 541 -10.77 -24.04 42.86
N GLY A 542 -11.56 -24.63 43.76
CA GLY A 542 -12.13 -23.92 44.90
C GLY A 542 -11.08 -23.34 45.85
N GLN A 543 -9.94 -24.02 46.03
CA GLN A 543 -8.82 -23.50 46.80
C GLN A 543 -8.00 -22.49 45.96
N MET A 544 -7.83 -22.74 44.66
CA MET A 544 -7.15 -21.82 43.76
C MET A 544 -7.85 -20.45 43.67
N ILE A 545 -9.18 -20.41 43.69
CA ILE A 545 -9.94 -19.15 43.77
C ILE A 545 -9.57 -18.35 45.03
N LYS A 546 -9.41 -19.03 46.18
CA LYS A 546 -8.98 -18.38 47.43
C LYS A 546 -7.55 -17.86 47.34
N LEU A 547 -6.65 -18.63 46.71
CA LEU A 547 -5.27 -18.20 46.48
C LEU A 547 -5.20 -16.95 45.59
N ARG A 548 -5.95 -16.93 44.48
CA ARG A 548 -6.08 -15.75 43.60
C ARG A 548 -6.59 -14.52 44.37
N ALA A 549 -7.53 -14.71 45.28
CA ALA A 549 -8.02 -13.62 46.13
C ALA A 549 -6.94 -13.08 47.06
N VAL A 550 -6.03 -13.91 47.58
CA VAL A 550 -4.89 -13.46 48.40
C VAL A 550 -3.92 -12.60 47.60
N TYR A 551 -3.57 -12.98 46.36
CA TYR A 551 -2.73 -12.14 45.49
C TYR A 551 -3.35 -10.77 45.23
N ALA A 552 -4.68 -10.71 45.03
CA ALA A 552 -5.40 -9.45 44.87
C ALA A 552 -5.43 -8.64 46.17
N GLU A 553 -5.78 -9.26 47.30
CA GLU A 553 -5.87 -8.62 48.62
C GLU A 553 -4.55 -8.01 49.07
N LEU A 554 -3.43 -8.69 48.81
CA LEU A 554 -2.09 -8.25 49.20
C LEU A 554 -1.45 -7.28 48.18
N GLY A 555 -2.17 -6.96 47.11
CA GLY A 555 -1.84 -5.90 46.17
C GLY A 555 -0.83 -6.25 45.08
N VAL A 556 -0.65 -7.53 44.78
CA VAL A 556 0.17 -7.97 43.64
C VAL A 556 -0.40 -7.46 42.32
N LEU A 557 -1.73 -7.42 42.18
CA LEU A 557 -2.38 -6.92 40.97
C LEU A 557 -2.12 -5.43 40.73
N GLU A 558 -2.21 -4.60 41.78
CA GLU A 558 -1.92 -3.16 41.66
C GLU A 558 -0.43 -2.87 41.46
N SER A 559 0.44 -3.78 41.92
CA SER A 559 1.90 -3.67 41.77
C SER A 559 2.41 -4.25 40.43
N SER A 560 1.48 -4.59 39.53
CA SER A 560 1.78 -5.01 38.17
C SER A 560 1.43 -3.90 37.18
N SER A 561 2.29 -3.68 36.17
CA SER A 561 1.96 -2.79 35.05
C SER A 561 0.82 -3.35 34.20
N PHE A 562 0.64 -4.68 34.21
CA PHE A 562 -0.47 -5.35 33.54
C PHE A 562 -0.77 -6.71 34.18
N VAL A 563 -2.06 -7.04 34.29
CA VAL A 563 -2.52 -8.34 34.76
C VAL A 563 -2.93 -9.20 33.57
N LEU A 564 -2.23 -10.31 33.34
CA LEU A 564 -2.63 -11.35 32.41
C LEU A 564 -3.57 -12.33 33.13
N ASN A 565 -4.86 -12.26 32.81
CA ASN A 565 -5.88 -13.02 33.53
C ASN A 565 -5.98 -14.47 33.02
N GLY A 566 -5.25 -15.40 33.65
CA GLY A 566 -5.28 -16.84 33.38
C GLY A 566 -6.68 -17.42 33.19
N PRO A 567 -7.58 -17.26 34.18
CA PRO A 567 -8.98 -17.68 34.08
C PRO A 567 -9.71 -17.19 32.83
N SER A 568 -9.35 -16.02 32.31
CA SER A 568 -10.03 -15.46 31.13
C SER A 568 -9.84 -16.33 29.88
N PHE A 569 -8.61 -16.74 29.59
CA PHE A 569 -8.32 -17.56 28.41
C PHE A 569 -8.50 -19.07 28.66
N THR A 570 -8.80 -19.51 29.89
CA THR A 570 -9.09 -20.91 30.22
C THR A 570 -10.57 -21.24 30.45
N LYS A 571 -11.43 -20.26 30.79
CA LYS A 571 -12.82 -20.44 31.27
C LYS A 571 -13.72 -21.38 30.44
N GLN A 572 -13.57 -21.41 29.12
CA GLN A 572 -14.40 -22.24 28.22
C GLN A 572 -13.73 -23.55 27.79
N ARG A 573 -12.46 -23.75 28.17
CA ARG A 573 -11.65 -24.91 27.74
C ARG A 573 -11.10 -25.71 28.92
N VAL A 574 -11.67 -25.55 30.11
CA VAL A 574 -11.23 -26.21 31.35
C VAL A 574 -11.09 -27.73 31.18
N ALA A 575 -12.07 -28.37 30.55
CA ALA A 575 -12.08 -29.82 30.32
C ALA A 575 -10.90 -30.35 29.48
N GLU A 576 -10.18 -29.49 28.77
CA GLU A 576 -9.03 -29.87 27.95
C GLU A 576 -7.70 -29.83 28.70
N SER A 577 -7.70 -29.33 29.93
CA SER A 577 -6.55 -29.48 30.81
C SER A 577 -6.33 -30.97 31.09
N TYR A 578 -5.20 -31.50 30.61
CA TYR A 578 -4.99 -32.94 30.46
C TYR A 578 -4.52 -33.63 31.75
N ASP A 579 -3.97 -32.88 32.70
CA ASP A 579 -3.54 -33.36 34.01
C ASP A 579 -4.16 -32.58 35.19
N GLY A 580 -5.17 -31.75 34.88
CA GLY A 580 -5.81 -30.87 35.84
C GLY A 580 -5.16 -29.49 35.99
N VAL A 581 -3.94 -29.29 35.49
CA VAL A 581 -3.18 -28.03 35.61
C VAL A 581 -2.82 -27.46 34.23
N HIS A 582 -2.31 -28.29 33.32
CA HIS A 582 -1.73 -27.85 32.06
C HIS A 582 -2.71 -27.99 30.89
N TYR A 583 -2.68 -26.99 30.01
CA TYR A 583 -3.56 -26.91 28.85
C TYR A 583 -2.84 -27.24 27.53
N PRO A 584 -3.58 -27.53 26.45
CA PRO A 584 -3.02 -27.59 25.10
C PRO A 584 -2.38 -26.26 24.68
N PHE A 585 -1.43 -26.31 23.75
CA PHE A 585 -0.67 -25.12 23.30
C PHE A 585 -1.56 -23.96 22.85
N GLN A 586 -2.67 -24.25 22.19
CA GLN A 586 -3.60 -23.25 21.67
C GLN A 586 -4.15 -22.34 22.77
N VAL A 587 -4.35 -22.87 23.98
CA VAL A 587 -4.85 -22.08 25.13
C VAL A 587 -3.79 -21.11 25.63
N TYR A 588 -2.53 -21.54 25.70
CA TYR A 588 -1.41 -20.65 26.03
C TYR A 588 -1.15 -19.63 24.92
N ASP A 589 -1.37 -20.00 23.65
CA ASP A 589 -1.28 -19.07 22.53
C ASP A 589 -2.30 -17.92 22.69
N ALA A 590 -3.51 -18.17 23.20
CA ALA A 590 -4.44 -17.08 23.52
C ALA A 590 -3.89 -16.13 24.60
N GLY A 591 -3.35 -16.68 25.70
CA GLY A 591 -2.72 -15.88 26.77
C GLY A 591 -1.54 -15.04 26.26
N VAL A 592 -0.69 -15.62 25.39
CA VAL A 592 0.41 -14.92 24.74
C VAL A 592 -0.07 -13.83 23.80
N GLN A 593 -1.21 -14.01 23.13
CA GLN A 593 -1.76 -12.99 22.23
C GLN A 593 -2.35 -11.82 23.00
N ILE A 594 -2.91 -12.04 24.20
CA ILE A 594 -3.26 -10.98 25.15
C ILE A 594 -2.01 -10.22 25.57
N LEU A 595 -0.95 -10.92 26.01
CA LEU A 595 0.34 -10.34 26.40
C LEU A 595 1.01 -9.58 25.23
N ALA A 596 0.97 -10.12 24.03
CA ALA A 596 1.59 -9.51 22.86
C ALA A 596 0.93 -8.17 22.50
N ASN A 597 -0.39 -8.06 22.67
CA ASN A 597 -1.11 -6.79 22.50
C ASN A 597 -0.75 -5.79 23.60
N SER A 598 -0.51 -6.22 24.84
CA SER A 598 -0.12 -5.32 25.93
C SER A 598 1.27 -4.71 25.80
N LEU A 599 2.15 -5.30 25.01
CA LEU A 599 3.49 -4.75 24.74
C LEU A 599 3.47 -3.32 24.17
N ASP A 600 2.37 -2.88 23.55
CA ASP A 600 2.27 -1.53 22.98
C ASP A 600 2.26 -0.41 24.02
N TRP A 601 1.70 -0.67 25.21
CA TRP A 601 1.74 0.27 26.33
C TRP A 601 2.77 -0.11 27.39
N LEU A 602 3.11 -1.40 27.51
CA LEU A 602 4.14 -1.84 28.44
C LEU A 602 5.54 -1.42 28.00
N LEU A 603 5.82 -1.42 26.70
CA LEU A 603 7.15 -1.16 26.19
C LEU A 603 7.17 0.05 25.27
N ALA A 604 8.06 1.01 25.56
CA ALA A 604 8.24 2.20 24.75
C ALA A 604 8.53 1.83 23.27
N PRO A 605 8.05 2.59 22.28
CA PRO A 605 8.40 2.30 20.89
C PRO A 605 9.92 2.35 20.68
N ILE A 606 10.50 1.30 20.11
CA ILE A 606 11.93 1.32 19.77
C ILE A 606 12.14 2.37 18.68
N LYS A 607 12.83 3.46 19.04
CA LYS A 607 13.40 4.38 18.06
C LYS A 607 14.55 3.65 17.37
N LEU A 608 14.23 2.84 16.36
CA LEU A 608 15.25 2.27 15.49
C LEU A 608 16.06 3.45 14.92
N PRO A 609 17.40 3.38 14.94
CA PRO A 609 18.20 4.42 14.29
C PRO A 609 17.68 4.57 12.88
N THR A 610 17.39 5.81 12.48
CA THR A 610 17.00 6.14 11.11
C THR A 610 18.12 5.69 10.22
N LYS A 611 17.98 4.50 9.62
CA LYS A 611 18.89 4.04 8.58
C LYS A 611 18.85 5.12 7.51
N GLU A 612 20.01 5.69 7.16
CA GLU A 612 20.07 6.66 6.07
C GLU A 612 19.37 6.05 4.85
N GLY A 613 18.40 6.80 4.34
CA GLY A 613 17.68 6.43 3.14
C GLY A 613 18.65 6.23 1.98
N PRO A 614 18.33 5.38 1.01
CA PRO A 614 19.13 5.31 -0.19
C PRO A 614 19.12 6.67 -0.91
N ARG A 615 20.18 6.99 -1.65
CA ARG A 615 20.28 8.27 -2.38
C ARG A 615 19.94 8.12 -3.87
N PRO A 616 19.46 9.18 -4.53
CA PRO A 616 19.31 9.21 -5.99
C PRO A 616 20.55 8.66 -6.70
N GLY A 617 20.31 7.90 -7.76
CA GLY A 617 21.35 7.16 -8.49
C GLY A 617 21.55 5.71 -8.03
N LYS A 618 20.95 5.26 -6.91
CA LYS A 618 21.04 3.84 -6.49
C LYS A 618 20.39 2.86 -7.48
N MET A 619 19.36 3.30 -8.20
CA MET A 619 18.68 2.50 -9.22
C MET A 619 19.24 2.72 -10.63
N ALA A 620 20.23 3.60 -10.77
CA ALA A 620 20.79 3.94 -12.07
C ALA A 620 21.61 2.77 -12.64
N GLN A 621 21.33 2.39 -13.89
CA GLN A 621 22.10 1.40 -14.65
C GLN A 621 22.67 2.04 -15.92
N PRO A 622 23.86 2.67 -15.86
CA PRO A 622 24.40 3.45 -16.99
C PRO A 622 24.52 2.67 -18.30
N LEU A 623 24.88 1.38 -18.25
CA LEU A 623 25.00 0.56 -19.46
C LEU A 623 23.64 0.24 -20.08
N LEU A 624 22.62 -0.05 -19.25
CA LEU A 624 21.27 -0.27 -19.74
C LEU A 624 20.66 1.04 -20.27
N GLY A 625 20.92 2.17 -19.62
CA GLY A 625 20.53 3.48 -20.14
C GLY A 625 21.14 3.79 -21.52
N LEU A 626 22.43 3.48 -21.74
CA LEU A 626 23.07 3.61 -23.06
C LEU A 626 22.46 2.66 -24.09
N MET A 627 22.13 1.43 -23.71
CA MET A 627 21.38 0.50 -24.56
C MET A 627 20.02 1.10 -24.95
N MET A 628 19.30 1.72 -24.01
CA MET A 628 18.03 2.39 -24.30
C MET A 628 18.19 3.56 -25.28
N ILE A 629 19.25 4.37 -25.16
CA ILE A 629 19.57 5.39 -26.17
C ILE A 629 19.80 4.73 -27.54
N GLY A 630 20.60 3.66 -27.60
CA GLY A 630 20.86 2.94 -28.85
C GLY A 630 19.59 2.46 -29.52
N LEU A 631 18.70 1.79 -28.77
CA LEU A 631 17.38 1.37 -29.25
C LEU A 631 16.53 2.57 -29.69
N SER A 632 16.53 3.65 -28.91
CA SER A 632 15.80 4.88 -29.24
C SER A 632 16.26 5.47 -30.57
N LEU A 633 17.58 5.52 -30.82
CA LEU A 633 18.14 6.00 -32.09
C LEU A 633 17.77 5.07 -33.24
N ILE A 634 17.75 3.75 -33.03
CA ILE A 634 17.28 2.79 -34.03
C ILE A 634 15.81 3.06 -34.38
N GLY A 635 14.92 3.14 -33.38
CA GLY A 635 13.51 3.43 -33.65
C GLY A 635 13.29 4.79 -34.32
N LEU A 636 14.04 5.81 -33.88
CA LEU A 636 13.91 7.17 -34.40
C LEU A 636 14.54 7.37 -35.78
N PHE A 637 15.63 6.69 -36.15
CA PHE A 637 16.34 6.98 -37.40
C PHE A 637 16.30 5.84 -38.41
N LEU A 638 15.91 4.63 -37.98
CA LEU A 638 15.51 3.55 -38.88
C LEU A 638 13.99 3.47 -39.07
N PHE A 639 13.23 4.43 -38.54
CA PHE A 639 11.80 4.59 -38.79
C PHE A 639 10.93 3.39 -38.35
N ASP A 640 11.36 2.68 -37.32
CA ASP A 640 10.74 1.43 -36.92
C ASP A 640 10.17 1.48 -35.49
N SER A 641 8.90 1.10 -35.35
CA SER A 641 8.21 0.97 -34.06
C SER A 641 8.66 -0.26 -33.26
N TYR A 642 9.25 -1.25 -33.94
CA TYR A 642 9.78 -2.48 -33.32
C TYR A 642 11.31 -2.47 -33.21
N PHE A 643 11.90 -1.27 -33.14
CA PHE A 643 13.31 -1.03 -32.81
C PHE A 643 14.32 -1.82 -33.66
N GLY A 644 14.02 -1.93 -34.96
CA GLY A 644 14.87 -2.56 -35.97
C GLY A 644 14.38 -3.94 -36.42
N LEU A 645 13.51 -4.60 -35.65
CA LEU A 645 13.06 -5.96 -35.97
C LEU A 645 12.21 -6.02 -37.25
N SER A 646 11.52 -4.94 -37.63
CA SER A 646 10.74 -4.93 -38.88
C SER A 646 11.59 -5.10 -40.13
N TYR A 647 12.88 -4.78 -40.07
CA TYR A 647 13.81 -4.98 -41.19
C TYR A 647 14.03 -6.46 -41.52
N ILE A 648 13.73 -7.40 -40.61
CA ILE A 648 13.80 -8.84 -40.89
C ILE A 648 12.85 -9.21 -42.05
N ALA A 649 11.72 -8.51 -42.21
CA ALA A 649 10.78 -8.75 -43.30
C ALA A 649 11.40 -8.53 -44.69
N THR A 650 12.44 -7.69 -44.82
CA THR A 650 13.05 -7.40 -46.13
C THR A 650 13.78 -8.59 -46.73
N ILE A 651 14.07 -9.62 -45.92
CA ILE A 651 14.62 -10.90 -46.39
C ILE A 651 13.61 -11.63 -47.29
N PHE A 652 12.32 -11.50 -47.00
CA PHE A 652 11.24 -12.22 -47.69
C PHE A 652 10.48 -11.35 -48.67
N VAL A 653 10.39 -10.05 -48.39
CA VAL A 653 9.71 -9.06 -49.23
C VAL A 653 10.67 -7.90 -49.48
N PRO A 654 11.47 -7.95 -50.56
CA PRO A 654 12.33 -6.82 -50.91
C PRO A 654 11.47 -5.57 -51.18
N GLY A 655 11.77 -4.45 -50.51
CA GLY A 655 11.06 -3.18 -50.69
C GLY A 655 10.10 -2.74 -49.57
N VAL A 656 9.94 -3.53 -48.49
CA VAL A 656 9.15 -3.12 -47.31
C VAL A 656 9.99 -2.57 -46.16
N ALA A 657 11.19 -2.06 -46.43
CA ALA A 657 12.03 -1.52 -45.37
C ALA A 657 11.37 -0.25 -44.78
N PRO A 658 11.24 -0.14 -43.44
CA PRO A 658 10.55 1.00 -42.80
C PRO A 658 10.99 2.39 -43.26
N LYS A 659 12.31 2.59 -43.50
CA LYS A 659 12.85 3.86 -43.99
C LYS A 659 12.31 4.28 -45.36
N ASP A 660 12.03 3.32 -46.24
CA ASP A 660 11.63 3.57 -47.63
C ASP A 660 10.14 3.98 -47.71
N MET A 661 9.37 3.67 -46.66
CA MET A 661 7.95 4.00 -46.53
C MET A 661 7.69 5.35 -45.85
N TYR A 662 8.73 6.07 -45.41
CA TYR A 662 8.56 7.34 -44.68
C TYR A 662 7.80 8.38 -45.51
N GLU A 663 8.20 8.59 -46.76
CA GLU A 663 7.57 9.60 -47.61
C GLU A 663 6.10 9.27 -47.88
N GLU A 664 5.81 8.02 -48.24
CA GLU A 664 4.45 7.53 -48.54
C GLU A 664 3.53 7.56 -47.32
N ALA A 665 4.00 7.09 -46.15
CA ALA A 665 3.21 7.05 -44.93
C ALA A 665 2.84 8.46 -44.43
N PHE A 666 3.71 9.45 -44.63
CA PHE A 666 3.48 10.81 -44.15
C PHE A 666 2.92 11.75 -45.23
N SER A 667 3.02 11.44 -46.53
CA SER A 667 2.40 12.26 -47.58
C SER A 667 0.88 12.31 -47.43
N VAL A 668 0.26 11.15 -47.17
CA VAL A 668 -1.18 11.04 -46.91
C VAL A 668 -1.59 11.87 -45.69
N LEU A 669 -0.79 11.81 -44.62
CA LEU A 669 -1.04 12.61 -43.42
C LEU A 669 -0.88 14.11 -43.67
N HIS A 670 0.14 14.52 -44.42
CA HIS A 670 0.37 15.93 -44.76
C HIS A 670 -0.78 16.47 -45.62
N GLU A 671 -1.27 15.69 -46.57
CA GLU A 671 -2.42 16.04 -47.40
C GLU A 671 -3.69 16.20 -46.56
N LYS A 672 -4.01 15.19 -45.74
CA LYS A 672 -5.20 15.20 -44.87
C LYS A 672 -5.17 16.35 -43.85
N MET A 673 -3.99 16.68 -43.31
CA MET A 673 -3.78 17.75 -42.33
C MET A 673 -3.47 19.12 -42.97
N LYS A 674 -3.50 19.24 -44.31
CA LYS A 674 -3.16 20.48 -45.05
C LYS A 674 -1.79 21.07 -44.68
N LEU A 675 -0.81 20.21 -44.44
CA LEU A 675 0.59 20.58 -44.16
C LEU A 675 1.39 20.73 -45.45
N PRO A 676 2.52 21.47 -45.45
CA PRO A 676 3.38 21.59 -46.62
C PRO A 676 3.82 20.21 -47.16
N PRO A 677 3.84 19.99 -48.48
CA PRO A 677 4.22 18.70 -49.06
C PRO A 677 5.67 18.36 -48.71
N ILE A 678 5.93 17.07 -48.48
CA ILE A 678 7.28 16.56 -48.25
C ILE A 678 8.02 16.63 -49.59
N GLN A 679 9.07 17.45 -49.68
CA GLN A 679 9.91 17.50 -50.89
C GLN A 679 10.53 16.12 -51.13
N LYS A 680 10.21 15.49 -52.27
CA LYS A 680 10.87 14.27 -52.73
C LYS A 680 12.36 14.54 -52.87
N SER A 681 13.19 13.80 -52.15
CA SER A 681 14.61 13.76 -52.44
C SER A 681 14.78 13.16 -53.83
N THR A 682 15.32 13.92 -54.78
CA THR A 682 15.58 13.47 -56.15
C THR A 682 16.63 12.34 -56.14
N ALA A 683 16.16 11.10 -56.11
CA ALA A 683 16.93 9.92 -56.49
C ALA A 683 16.07 9.09 -57.47
N ALA A 684 16.67 8.82 -58.64
CA ALA A 684 16.24 8.16 -59.88
C ALA A 684 14.86 7.44 -59.95
N PRO A 685 14.15 7.52 -61.10
CA PRO A 685 12.86 6.89 -61.29
C PRO A 685 13.00 5.37 -61.47
N SER A 686 12.37 4.58 -60.59
CA SER A 686 11.97 3.21 -60.89
C SER A 686 10.55 3.22 -61.43
N ASN A 687 10.39 2.83 -62.70
CA ASN A 687 9.09 2.58 -63.32
C ASN A 687 8.41 1.39 -62.62
N ASP A 688 7.43 1.66 -61.77
CA ASP A 688 6.33 0.72 -61.56
C ASP A 688 5.05 1.48 -61.21
N SER A 689 4.18 1.63 -62.20
CA SER A 689 2.86 2.25 -62.06
C SER A 689 1.83 1.17 -61.71
N GLY A 690 1.78 0.79 -60.44
CA GLY A 690 0.68 0.02 -59.87
C GLY A 690 -0.30 0.94 -59.15
N ASN A 691 -1.42 1.29 -59.79
CA ASN A 691 -2.55 1.93 -59.14
C ASN A 691 -3.15 0.97 -58.10
N VAL A 692 -2.83 1.18 -56.82
CA VAL A 692 -3.60 0.61 -55.71
C VAL A 692 -4.59 1.67 -55.28
N SER A 693 -5.86 1.46 -55.61
CA SER A 693 -6.98 2.26 -55.12
C SER A 693 -7.03 2.19 -53.59
N ALA A 694 -7.05 3.35 -52.93
CA ALA A 694 -7.31 3.49 -51.50
C ALA A 694 -8.58 2.70 -51.12
N SER A 695 -8.43 1.75 -50.19
CA SER A 695 -9.59 1.00 -49.67
C SER A 695 -10.34 1.87 -48.66
N GLU A 696 -11.68 1.84 -48.67
CA GLU A 696 -12.56 2.56 -47.74
C GLU A 696 -12.22 2.37 -46.25
N ASN A 697 -11.48 1.32 -45.88
CA ASN A 697 -10.98 1.08 -44.52
C ASN A 697 -9.79 1.98 -44.09
N GLU A 698 -9.04 2.55 -45.05
CA GLU A 698 -7.93 3.47 -44.73
C GLU A 698 -8.46 4.79 -44.19
N ASP A 699 -9.55 5.26 -44.80
CA ASP A 699 -10.30 6.42 -44.34
C ASP A 699 -10.94 6.12 -42.99
N GLU A 700 -11.50 4.93 -42.76
CA GLU A 700 -12.20 4.63 -41.51
C GLU A 700 -11.28 4.49 -40.29
N GLU A 701 -10.09 3.87 -40.38
CA GLU A 701 -9.15 3.76 -39.24
C GLU A 701 -8.40 5.06 -38.94
N LEU A 702 -8.00 5.80 -39.98
CA LEU A 702 -7.36 7.10 -39.83
C LEU A 702 -8.40 8.16 -39.43
N ASP A 703 -9.64 8.06 -39.93
CA ASP A 703 -10.79 8.82 -39.39
C ASP A 703 -11.10 8.40 -37.99
N LYS A 704 -10.99 7.13 -37.57
CA LYS A 704 -11.19 6.76 -36.17
C LYS A 704 -10.10 7.34 -35.26
N LEU A 705 -8.86 7.43 -35.74
CA LEU A 705 -7.77 8.09 -35.02
C LEU A 705 -7.95 9.62 -34.98
N ILE A 706 -8.38 10.21 -36.09
CA ILE A 706 -8.68 11.65 -36.24
C ILE A 706 -10.01 12.02 -35.59
N LYS A 707 -10.93 11.08 -35.37
CA LYS A 707 -12.20 11.22 -34.67
C LYS A 707 -12.02 10.87 -33.19
N ASP A 708 -11.07 10.05 -32.79
CA ASP A 708 -10.67 9.94 -31.39
C ASP A 708 -9.84 11.17 -30.96
N VAL A 709 -9.01 11.74 -31.85
CA VAL A 709 -8.34 13.05 -31.66
C VAL A 709 -9.32 14.22 -31.88
N GLY A 710 -10.28 14.04 -32.77
CA GLY A 710 -11.26 15.03 -33.19
C GLY A 710 -12.51 15.05 -32.34
N ASP A 711 -12.85 13.99 -31.59
CA ASP A 711 -13.87 13.95 -30.52
C ASP A 711 -13.28 14.53 -29.23
N ILE A 712 -11.94 14.49 -29.07
CA ILE A 712 -11.23 15.34 -28.11
C ILE A 712 -11.38 16.82 -28.53
N GLU A 713 -11.27 17.16 -29.82
CA GLU A 713 -11.49 18.52 -30.33
C GLU A 713 -12.97 18.94 -30.39
N MET A 714 -13.91 18.07 -30.74
CA MET A 714 -15.36 18.35 -30.86
C MET A 714 -16.00 18.46 -29.48
N SER A 715 -15.57 17.72 -28.46
CA SER A 715 -16.02 18.00 -27.09
C SER A 715 -15.53 19.37 -26.56
N SER A 716 -14.47 19.94 -27.17
CA SER A 716 -13.94 21.27 -26.88
C SER A 716 -14.48 22.39 -27.79
N SER A 717 -14.93 22.05 -29.01
CA SER A 717 -15.44 23.01 -30.01
C SER A 717 -16.97 23.00 -30.14
N GLU A 718 -17.67 21.88 -29.93
CA GLU A 718 -19.13 21.86 -29.76
C GLU A 718 -19.54 22.52 -28.43
N ASN A 719 -18.71 22.44 -27.39
CA ASN A 719 -18.84 23.29 -26.18
C ASN A 719 -18.32 24.72 -26.38
N ASN A 720 -17.99 25.15 -27.60
CA ASN A 720 -17.79 26.57 -27.93
C ASN A 720 -18.76 27.06 -29.02
N ARG A 721 -19.61 26.18 -29.59
CA ARG A 721 -20.67 26.52 -30.54
C ARG A 721 -22.09 26.19 -30.05
N LYS A 722 -22.23 25.38 -29.00
CA LYS A 722 -23.43 25.24 -28.16
C LYS A 722 -23.15 25.68 -26.71
N SER A 723 -22.26 26.66 -26.59
CA SER A 723 -22.02 27.44 -25.39
C SER A 723 -21.91 28.93 -25.78
#